data_AF-A0A1I8G9N9-F1
#
_entry.id   AF-A0A1I8G9N9-F1
#
_cell.length_a   1.000
_cell.length_b   1.000
_cell.length_c   1.000
_cell.angle_alpha   90.00
_cell.angle_beta   90.00
_cell.angle_gamma   90.00
#
_symmetry.space_group_name_H-M   'P 1'
#
loop_
_entity.id
_entity.type
_entity.pdbx_description
1 polymer ?
#
loop_
_entity_poly.entity_id
_entity_poly.type
_entity_poly.pdbx_seq_one_letter_code
_entity_poly.pdbx_strand_id
1 'polypeptide(L)'
;MSSANSASTASAAAAAAASCGILRSEEYLGFRSAVAHRRVVVDDDDSLEWSMYDAGPRHVRCPLVCLPPCSGTAEVFFRQVLYLTSFGFRVIALDYPVVWSLGDWCLSFQRLLDHLSLARVHIFGASLGGFLAQKFAEQEHGRARRVASLVLCNSFVETSIFQQTNSVKSFWLLPAVVLRSTVMHNLDSISSRDREIADSMLFLNHSLHSLSQQQLASRLTLNCQDDYVEPHKLQGLPVTLIDVFDDNALTSRVREETYKCYPDAKRAHLKSGGNFPYLSRASEVNLHLQIHLQPFLNSPLSPADDSVNPTACASALTARAISAAGAEAAAMQGHHLSGQAGGGGGHKKKEIYKYEAPWPVYSMNWSVRPDKGFRLALGSFVEEYNNKLQIVALDDERGELTCRSTFDHPYPTTRIMWMPDSKGSAGSADLLATSGDYLRVWRVVSDTETKLECLLNNNKNSDFCAPLTSFDWNEVDPNILGTSSIDTTCTIWGLETGQVVGRVVSGHVKTQLIAHDKEVYDIAFSRQGGGRDMFASVGADGSVRMFDLRHLEHSTIIYEDPGHSPLLRLAWNRQDPNYLATFAMDASEVIVLDTRVPCTPWRASPTTEPALTGWPGRHTPPVTSALQALIWDLQQMPRAVEDPILAYTAAGEINQIQWSSAHNGWIGICYGNCLEILRV
;
A
#
# COMPACT_ATOMS: atom_id res chain seq x y z
N MET A 1 -6.62 0.17 33.57
CA MET A 1 -6.56 -0.30 32.17
C MET A 1 -6.23 0.81 31.15
N SER A 2 -6.34 2.12 31.47
CA SER A 2 -5.89 3.19 30.54
C SER A 2 -4.37 3.41 30.51
N SER A 3 -3.63 3.05 31.56
CA SER A 3 -2.17 3.24 31.66
C SER A 3 -1.33 2.20 30.92
N ALA A 4 -1.90 1.03 30.59
CA ALA A 4 -1.19 -0.04 29.89
C ALA A 4 -1.17 0.17 28.36
N ASN A 5 -2.26 0.70 27.78
CA ASN A 5 -2.34 1.02 26.35
C ASN A 5 -1.57 2.29 25.96
N SER A 6 -1.31 3.22 26.90
CA SER A 6 -0.46 4.38 26.66
C SER A 6 1.03 4.01 26.59
N ALA A 7 1.44 2.92 27.25
CA ALA A 7 2.83 2.47 27.24
C ALA A 7 3.21 1.73 25.95
N SER A 8 2.30 0.92 25.39
CA SER A 8 2.53 0.22 24.11
C SER A 8 2.55 1.16 22.91
N THR A 9 1.66 2.16 22.88
CA THR A 9 1.63 3.19 21.83
C THR A 9 2.83 4.14 21.89
N ALA A 10 3.33 4.47 23.08
CA ALA A 10 4.58 5.22 23.25
C ALA A 10 5.79 4.43 22.76
N SER A 11 5.81 3.11 22.95
CA SER A 11 6.86 2.20 22.46
C SER A 11 6.89 2.13 20.92
N ALA A 12 5.73 2.04 20.26
CA ALA A 12 5.63 2.03 18.81
C ALA A 12 6.02 3.39 18.18
N ALA A 13 5.60 4.50 18.77
CA ALA A 13 6.01 5.84 18.32
C ALA A 13 7.51 6.11 18.51
N ALA A 14 8.11 5.56 19.58
CA ALA A 14 9.56 5.61 19.80
C ALA A 14 10.34 4.74 18.81
N ALA A 15 9.81 3.56 18.45
CA ALA A 15 10.38 2.70 17.41
C ALA A 15 10.30 3.34 16.02
N ALA A 16 9.16 3.95 15.66
CA ALA A 16 9.00 4.72 14.42
C ALA A 16 9.89 5.97 14.38
N ALA A 17 10.09 6.63 15.53
CA ALA A 17 11.04 7.75 15.65
C ALA A 17 12.51 7.30 15.50
N ALA A 18 12.83 6.08 15.91
CA ALA A 18 14.18 5.52 15.79
C ALA A 18 14.53 5.10 14.34
N SER A 19 13.54 4.70 13.55
CA SER A 19 13.69 4.29 12.14
C SER A 19 13.53 5.43 11.13
N CYS A 20 12.84 6.53 11.47
CA CYS A 20 12.61 7.66 10.57
C CYS A 20 13.89 8.48 10.30
N GLY A 21 14.31 8.55 9.04
CA GLY A 21 15.48 9.33 8.60
C GLY A 21 15.31 10.84 8.80
N ILE A 22 14.09 11.37 8.69
CA ILE A 22 13.81 12.82 8.80
C ILE A 22 14.01 13.33 10.23
N LEU A 23 13.50 12.61 11.24
CA LEU A 23 13.61 13.02 12.65
C LEU A 23 15.06 13.09 13.15
N ARG A 24 15.96 12.34 12.51
CA ARG A 24 17.40 12.28 12.83
C ARG A 24 18.25 13.20 11.96
N SER A 25 17.65 13.85 10.96
CA SER A 25 18.36 14.73 10.06
C SER A 25 18.88 15.98 10.78
N GLU A 26 20.10 16.40 10.46
CA GLU A 26 20.68 17.65 10.98
C GLU A 26 19.81 18.86 10.60
N GLU A 27 19.14 18.81 9.45
CA GLU A 27 18.21 19.84 8.99
C GLU A 27 17.03 20.03 9.96
N TYR A 28 16.36 18.95 10.36
CA TYR A 28 15.21 19.01 11.25
C TYR A 28 15.61 19.40 12.68
N LEU A 29 16.72 18.85 13.19
CA LEU A 29 17.26 19.25 14.50
C LEU A 29 17.70 20.72 14.50
N GLY A 30 18.34 21.16 13.42
CA GLY A 30 18.71 22.55 13.19
C GLY A 30 17.48 23.47 13.21
N PHE A 31 16.42 23.12 12.48
CA PHE A 31 15.15 23.86 12.49
C PHE A 31 14.58 24.03 13.90
N ARG A 32 14.47 22.95 14.68
CA ARG A 32 13.93 22.99 16.04
C ARG A 32 14.77 23.85 17.00
N SER A 33 16.07 23.93 16.77
CA SER A 33 16.97 24.78 17.56
C SER A 33 16.93 26.25 17.13
N ALA A 34 16.70 26.52 15.84
CA ALA A 34 16.82 27.84 15.24
C ALA A 34 15.51 28.63 15.21
N VAL A 35 14.37 27.95 15.06
CA VAL A 35 13.05 28.60 14.94
C VAL A 35 12.22 28.32 16.18
N ALA A 36 11.89 29.37 16.92
CA ALA A 36 11.11 29.25 18.15
C ALA A 36 9.65 28.89 17.86
N HIS A 37 9.15 27.86 18.55
CA HIS A 37 7.73 27.53 18.60
C HIS A 37 6.98 28.56 19.46
N ARG A 38 5.94 29.20 18.90
CA ARG A 38 5.15 30.24 19.57
C ARG A 38 3.69 29.83 19.68
N ARG A 39 3.05 30.28 20.74
CA ARG A 39 1.61 30.10 20.99
C ARG A 39 0.96 31.48 21.06
N VAL A 40 -0.16 31.65 20.37
CA VAL A 40 -0.89 32.90 20.25
C VAL A 40 -2.37 32.61 20.51
N VAL A 41 -2.89 33.18 21.58
CA VAL A 41 -4.32 33.15 21.89
C VAL A 41 -4.98 34.34 21.18
N VAL A 42 -6.09 34.08 20.47
CA VAL A 42 -6.78 35.09 19.65
C VAL A 42 -8.20 35.42 20.14
N ASP A 43 -8.64 34.84 21.25
CA ASP A 43 -9.92 35.09 21.90
C ASP A 43 -9.76 35.51 23.36
N ASP A 44 -10.83 36.09 23.92
CA ASP A 44 -10.84 36.58 25.30
C ASP A 44 -10.98 35.46 26.34
N ASP A 45 -11.44 34.27 25.93
CA ASP A 45 -11.72 33.10 26.79
C ASP A 45 -10.56 32.07 26.80
N ASP A 46 -9.39 32.39 26.25
CA ASP A 46 -8.22 31.50 26.12
C ASP A 46 -8.48 30.16 25.39
N SER A 47 -9.56 30.05 24.61
CA SER A 47 -9.98 28.79 23.97
C SER A 47 -9.40 28.57 22.57
N LEU A 48 -8.98 29.65 21.88
CA LEU A 48 -8.45 29.63 20.51
C LEU A 48 -6.93 29.89 20.52
N GLU A 49 -6.19 28.87 20.95
CA GLU A 49 -4.72 28.88 20.93
C GLU A 49 -4.18 28.40 19.57
N TRP A 50 -3.54 29.31 18.82
CA TRP A 50 -2.75 28.99 17.64
C TRP A 50 -1.31 28.67 18.02
N SER A 51 -0.77 27.58 17.50
CA SER A 51 0.66 27.27 17.59
C SER A 51 1.34 27.56 16.26
N MET A 52 2.55 28.11 16.26
CA MET A 52 3.22 28.53 15.03
C MET A 52 4.75 28.57 15.09
N TYR A 53 5.35 28.45 13.90
CA TYR A 53 6.75 28.79 13.63
C TYR A 53 6.78 29.99 12.67
N ASP A 54 7.34 31.12 13.11
CA ASP A 54 7.49 32.35 12.31
C ASP A 54 8.98 32.60 12.06
N ALA A 55 9.41 32.43 10.81
CA ALA A 55 10.79 32.58 10.37
C ALA A 55 10.91 33.59 9.24
N GLY A 56 12.07 34.27 9.20
CA GLY A 56 12.37 35.31 8.21
C GLY A 56 12.13 36.74 8.69
N PRO A 57 12.15 37.72 7.77
CA PRO A 57 12.19 39.14 8.13
C PRO A 57 10.83 39.65 8.65
N ARG A 58 10.75 39.99 9.94
CA ARG A 58 9.49 40.33 10.63
C ARG A 58 8.80 41.60 10.13
N HIS A 59 9.51 42.49 9.44
CA HIS A 59 8.92 43.70 8.84
C HIS A 59 8.08 43.39 7.60
N VAL A 60 8.26 42.23 6.98
CA VAL A 60 7.43 41.77 5.86
C VAL A 60 6.01 41.52 6.33
N ARG A 61 5.04 42.26 5.78
CA ARG A 61 3.62 42.19 6.16
C ARG A 61 2.76 41.31 5.24
N CYS A 62 3.36 40.68 4.24
CA CYS A 62 2.71 39.74 3.32
C CYS A 62 3.42 38.37 3.27
N PRO A 63 3.52 37.64 4.40
CA PRO A 63 4.27 36.38 4.45
C PRO A 63 3.58 35.24 3.68
N LEU A 64 4.34 34.16 3.47
CA LEU A 64 3.78 32.85 3.12
C LEU A 64 3.32 32.14 4.40
N VAL A 65 2.04 31.79 4.46
CA VAL A 65 1.43 31.00 5.55
C VAL A 65 1.26 29.56 5.09
N CYS A 66 1.78 28.60 5.86
CA CYS A 66 1.69 27.18 5.57
C CYS A 66 0.65 26.49 6.47
N LEU A 67 -0.32 25.80 5.86
CA LEU A 67 -1.42 25.11 6.53
C LEU A 67 -1.31 23.59 6.34
N PRO A 68 -1.15 22.81 7.42
CA PRO A 68 -0.84 21.38 7.35
C PRO A 68 -2.06 20.51 7.00
N PRO A 69 -1.85 19.24 6.61
CA PRO A 69 -2.96 18.30 6.44
C PRO A 69 -3.59 17.93 7.79
N CYS A 70 -4.69 17.17 7.77
CA CYS A 70 -5.34 16.66 8.99
C CYS A 70 -4.37 15.89 9.91
N SER A 71 -3.41 15.16 9.32
CA SER A 71 -2.44 14.31 10.01
C SER A 71 -1.16 15.01 10.47
N GLY A 72 -0.92 16.27 10.08
CA GLY A 72 0.37 16.95 10.24
C GLY A 72 0.33 18.13 11.21
N THR A 73 1.46 18.48 11.80
CA THR A 73 1.64 19.72 12.58
C THR A 73 2.31 20.82 11.76
N ALA A 74 2.53 22.00 12.33
CA ALA A 74 3.30 23.07 11.67
C ALA A 74 4.72 22.63 11.27
N GLU A 75 5.29 21.61 11.95
CA GLU A 75 6.64 21.12 11.71
C GLU A 75 6.82 20.41 10.36
N VAL A 76 5.73 19.95 9.73
CA VAL A 76 5.81 19.26 8.43
C VAL A 76 6.37 20.14 7.32
N PHE A 77 6.36 21.47 7.52
CA PHE A 77 6.90 22.44 6.58
C PHE A 77 8.32 22.89 6.89
N PHE A 78 9.05 22.22 7.79
CA PHE A 78 10.40 22.65 8.18
C PHE A 78 11.35 22.83 6.98
N ARG A 79 11.27 21.96 5.96
CA ARG A 79 12.06 22.05 4.73
C ARG A 79 11.71 23.30 3.92
N GLN A 80 10.42 23.66 3.82
CA GLN A 80 9.96 24.87 3.16
C GLN A 80 10.42 26.11 3.92
N VAL A 81 10.27 26.10 5.25
CA VAL A 81 10.65 27.21 6.13
C VAL A 81 12.15 27.50 6.03
N LEU A 82 13.01 26.48 6.19
CA LEU A 82 14.47 26.64 6.09
C LEU A 82 14.90 27.12 4.71
N TYR A 83 14.35 26.50 3.65
CA TYR A 83 14.71 26.85 2.28
C TYR A 83 14.31 28.29 1.94
N LEU A 84 13.04 28.66 2.09
CA LEU A 84 12.56 29.98 1.70
C LEU A 84 13.15 31.10 2.58
N THR A 85 13.37 30.85 3.87
CA THR A 85 14.02 31.83 4.75
C THR A 85 15.46 32.11 4.30
N SER A 86 16.17 31.11 3.76
CA SER A 86 17.52 31.31 3.20
C SER A 86 17.56 32.25 1.98
N PHE A 87 16.43 32.40 1.29
CA PHE A 87 16.24 33.36 0.19
C PHE A 87 15.60 34.69 0.64
N GLY A 88 15.43 34.91 1.95
CA GLY A 88 14.90 36.16 2.51
C GLY A 88 13.38 36.26 2.53
N PHE A 89 12.65 35.16 2.29
CA PHE A 89 11.20 35.13 2.46
C PHE A 89 10.81 35.01 3.95
N ARG A 90 9.69 35.62 4.34
CA ARG A 90 9.03 35.37 5.63
C ARG A 90 8.01 34.24 5.47
N VAL A 91 8.16 33.19 6.27
CA VAL A 91 7.29 32.00 6.27
C VAL A 91 6.75 31.75 7.66
N ILE A 92 5.43 31.53 7.75
CA ILE A 92 4.71 31.23 8.99
C ILE A 92 4.03 29.86 8.83
N ALA A 93 4.51 28.84 9.52
CA ALA A 93 3.84 27.54 9.57
C ALA A 93 2.92 27.48 10.79
N LEU A 94 1.66 27.08 10.59
CA LEU A 94 0.61 27.14 11.62
C LEU A 94 0.09 25.77 12.01
N ASP A 95 -0.35 25.67 13.26
CA ASP A 95 -1.11 24.57 13.83
C ASP A 95 -2.51 25.05 14.24
N TYR A 96 -3.52 24.24 13.92
CA TYR A 96 -4.91 24.61 14.12
C TYR A 96 -5.33 24.62 15.59
N PRO A 97 -6.14 25.60 16.02
CA PRO A 97 -6.86 25.55 17.29
C PRO A 97 -7.96 24.48 17.24
N VAL A 98 -8.50 24.12 18.40
CA VAL A 98 -9.62 23.17 18.50
C VAL A 98 -10.92 23.88 18.10
N VAL A 99 -11.31 23.76 16.84
CA VAL A 99 -12.54 24.34 16.28
C VAL A 99 -13.35 23.31 15.51
N TRP A 100 -14.67 23.40 15.64
CA TRP A 100 -15.60 22.37 15.15
C TRP A 100 -16.42 22.79 13.93
N SER A 101 -16.29 24.04 13.50
CA SER A 101 -16.99 24.57 12.33
C SER A 101 -16.03 25.34 11.43
N LEU A 102 -16.28 25.29 10.12
CA LEU A 102 -15.51 26.05 9.12
C LEU A 102 -15.63 27.57 9.34
N GLY A 103 -16.79 28.06 9.80
CA GLY A 103 -17.01 29.47 10.11
C GLY A 103 -16.13 29.95 11.27
N ASP A 104 -16.08 29.18 12.37
CA ASP A 104 -15.24 29.50 13.53
C ASP A 104 -13.76 29.42 13.18
N TRP A 105 -13.37 28.46 12.34
CA TRP A 105 -12.00 28.37 11.84
C TRP A 105 -11.61 29.62 11.05
N CYS A 106 -12.43 30.06 10.09
CA CYS A 106 -12.17 31.27 9.31
C CYS A 106 -12.11 32.54 10.18
N LEU A 107 -13.04 32.69 11.13
CA LEU A 107 -13.04 33.81 12.08
C LEU A 107 -11.80 33.81 12.96
N SER A 108 -11.41 32.65 13.50
CA SER A 108 -10.21 32.49 14.31
C SER A 108 -8.94 32.82 13.50
N PHE A 109 -8.88 32.37 12.25
CA PHE A 109 -7.77 32.67 11.35
C PHE A 109 -7.69 34.16 11.01
N GLN A 110 -8.83 34.82 10.77
CA GLN A 110 -8.87 36.27 10.58
C GLN A 110 -8.31 37.02 11.81
N ARG A 111 -8.74 36.65 13.02
CA ARG A 111 -8.24 37.24 14.27
C ARG A 111 -6.74 37.03 14.45
N LEU A 112 -6.22 35.86 14.04
CA LEU A 112 -4.78 35.60 14.04
C LEU A 112 -4.02 36.56 13.12
N LEU A 113 -4.51 36.75 11.89
CA LEU A 113 -3.89 37.68 10.93
C LEU A 113 -3.91 39.13 11.46
N ASP A 114 -4.97 39.51 12.17
CA ASP A 114 -5.09 40.83 12.81
C ASP A 114 -4.13 40.98 13.98
N HIS A 115 -4.04 39.98 14.86
CA HIS A 115 -3.08 39.94 15.97
C HIS A 115 -1.63 40.06 15.47
N LEU A 116 -1.29 39.37 14.38
CA LEU A 116 0.02 39.42 13.75
C LEU A 116 0.23 40.68 12.88
N SER A 117 -0.80 41.54 12.76
CA SER A 117 -0.78 42.76 11.94
C SER A 117 -0.40 42.53 10.47
N LEU A 118 -0.88 41.42 9.90
CA LEU A 118 -0.60 40.99 8.52
C LEU A 118 -1.64 41.58 7.57
N ALA A 119 -1.23 42.40 6.60
CA ALA A 119 -2.16 43.08 5.71
C ALA A 119 -2.80 42.11 4.70
N ARG A 120 -1.97 41.26 4.09
CA ARG A 120 -2.38 40.15 3.23
C ARG A 120 -1.44 38.98 3.44
N VAL A 121 -1.80 37.79 2.94
CA VAL A 121 -0.97 36.58 3.05
C VAL A 121 -1.03 35.77 1.77
N HIS A 122 0.08 35.12 1.44
CA HIS A 122 0.10 34.00 0.51
C HIS A 122 -0.14 32.73 1.30
N ILE A 123 -0.97 31.80 0.81
CA ILE A 123 -1.25 30.58 1.56
C ILE A 123 -0.78 29.36 0.77
N PHE A 124 0.04 28.53 1.41
CA PHE A 124 0.39 27.19 0.96
C PHE A 124 -0.36 26.18 1.82
N GLY A 125 -1.31 25.46 1.23
CA GLY A 125 -2.15 24.50 1.94
C GLY A 125 -1.98 23.09 1.40
N ALA A 126 -1.79 22.13 2.30
CA ALA A 126 -1.73 20.70 1.97
C ALA A 126 -3.01 19.98 2.43
N SER A 127 -3.67 19.23 1.53
CA SER A 127 -4.90 18.47 1.84
C SER A 127 -5.96 19.34 2.55
N LEU A 128 -6.39 18.99 3.77
CA LEU A 128 -7.30 19.80 4.59
C LEU A 128 -6.89 21.29 4.67
N GLY A 129 -5.59 21.58 4.82
CA GLY A 129 -5.10 22.96 4.86
C GLY A 129 -5.32 23.72 3.55
N GLY A 130 -5.28 23.02 2.41
CA GLY A 130 -5.64 23.60 1.11
C GLY A 130 -7.14 23.84 0.98
N PHE A 131 -7.99 22.95 1.49
CA PHE A 131 -9.43 23.17 1.54
C PHE A 131 -9.82 24.36 2.42
N LEU A 132 -9.24 24.46 3.62
CA LEU A 132 -9.46 25.59 4.54
C LEU A 132 -8.97 26.92 3.96
N ALA A 133 -7.83 26.91 3.27
CA ALA A 133 -7.31 28.09 2.56
C ALA A 133 -8.28 28.59 1.48
N GLN A 134 -8.85 27.67 0.71
CA GLN A 134 -9.86 28.00 -0.30
C GLN A 134 -11.13 28.54 0.33
N LYS A 135 -11.63 27.91 1.41
CA LYS A 135 -12.82 28.36 2.14
C LYS A 135 -12.66 29.75 2.75
N PHE A 136 -11.48 30.05 3.29
CA PHE A 136 -11.19 31.40 3.79
C PHE A 136 -11.11 32.43 2.65
N ALA A 137 -10.46 32.08 1.55
CA ALA A 137 -10.39 32.95 0.37
C ALA A 137 -11.78 33.17 -0.28
N GLU A 138 -12.70 32.22 -0.10
CA GLU A 138 -14.10 32.30 -0.53
C GLU A 138 -14.91 33.26 0.37
N GLN A 139 -14.66 33.32 1.67
CA GLN A 139 -15.38 34.26 2.54
C GLN A 139 -14.94 35.72 2.33
N GLU A 140 -13.70 35.92 1.89
CA GLU A 140 -13.09 37.22 1.68
C GLU A 140 -13.36 37.80 0.27
N HIS A 141 -14.29 38.76 0.14
CA HIS A 141 -14.66 39.37 -1.15
C HIS A 141 -14.35 40.86 -1.29
N GLY A 142 -13.98 41.25 -2.51
CA GLY A 142 -13.80 42.66 -2.90
C GLY A 142 -12.50 43.29 -2.40
N ARG A 143 -12.55 44.56 -1.97
CA ARG A 143 -11.36 45.34 -1.57
C ARG A 143 -10.71 44.87 -0.26
N ALA A 144 -11.40 44.03 0.53
CA ALA A 144 -10.94 43.52 1.82
C ALA A 144 -10.12 42.22 1.72
N ARG A 145 -9.93 41.65 0.51
CA ARG A 145 -9.29 40.34 0.32
C ARG A 145 -7.93 40.24 1.02
N ARG A 146 -7.88 39.43 2.10
CA ARG A 146 -6.65 39.15 2.85
C ARG A 146 -5.74 38.12 2.17
N VAL A 147 -6.28 37.30 1.28
CA VAL A 147 -5.49 36.31 0.54
C VAL A 147 -4.94 36.92 -0.76
N ALA A 148 -3.61 36.95 -0.89
CA ALA A 148 -2.91 37.49 -2.07
C ALA A 148 -2.74 36.44 -3.18
N SER A 149 -2.43 35.19 -2.81
CA SER A 149 -2.38 34.05 -3.74
C SER A 149 -2.47 32.72 -3.00
N LEU A 150 -2.83 31.65 -3.71
CA LEU A 150 -2.95 30.30 -3.17
C LEU A 150 -2.00 29.32 -3.88
N VAL A 151 -1.39 28.44 -3.09
CA VAL A 151 -0.72 27.24 -3.58
C VAL A 151 -1.37 26.04 -2.90
N LEU A 152 -1.98 25.18 -3.71
CA LEU A 152 -2.71 24.01 -3.23
C LEU A 152 -1.91 22.76 -3.57
N CYS A 153 -1.61 21.95 -2.55
CA CYS A 153 -0.84 20.72 -2.72
C CYS A 153 -1.63 19.51 -2.25
N ASN A 154 -1.89 18.57 -3.17
CA ASN A 154 -2.77 17.41 -2.92
C ASN A 154 -4.04 17.84 -2.15
N SER A 155 -4.73 18.86 -2.65
CA SER A 155 -5.92 19.47 -2.03
C SER A 155 -7.18 19.07 -2.80
N PHE A 156 -8.34 19.34 -2.20
CA PHE A 156 -9.66 19.07 -2.78
C PHE A 156 -10.57 20.30 -2.66
N VAL A 157 -11.66 20.31 -3.43
CA VAL A 157 -12.67 21.39 -3.48
C VAL A 157 -13.97 21.04 -2.74
N GLU A 158 -14.18 19.75 -2.47
CA GLU A 158 -15.40 19.22 -1.84
C GLU A 158 -15.02 18.18 -0.78
N THR A 159 -15.66 18.22 0.39
CA THR A 159 -15.42 17.28 1.50
C THR A 159 -16.32 16.04 1.45
N SER A 160 -17.31 16.00 0.55
CA SER A 160 -18.25 14.87 0.41
C SER A 160 -17.55 13.54 0.13
N ILE A 161 -16.36 13.57 -0.47
CA ILE A 161 -15.48 12.43 -0.72
C ILE A 161 -15.01 11.72 0.57
N PHE A 162 -15.03 12.42 1.71
CA PHE A 162 -14.65 11.89 3.03
C PHE A 162 -15.85 11.61 3.93
N GLN A 163 -17.08 11.65 3.40
CA GLN A 163 -18.29 11.38 4.19
C GLN A 163 -18.33 9.91 4.65
N GLN A 164 -18.00 9.70 5.92
CA GLN A 164 -18.42 8.53 6.67
C GLN A 164 -19.78 8.84 7.30
N THR A 165 -20.86 8.37 6.66
CA THR A 165 -22.24 8.86 6.79
C THR A 165 -22.84 8.83 8.21
N ASN A 166 -22.17 8.24 9.21
CA ASN A 166 -22.63 8.19 10.60
C ASN A 166 -21.62 8.66 11.69
N SER A 167 -20.39 9.07 11.34
CA SER A 167 -19.31 9.27 12.35
C SER A 167 -18.97 10.72 12.69
N VAL A 168 -19.29 11.70 11.82
CA VAL A 168 -18.83 13.11 11.96
C VAL A 168 -19.31 13.77 13.25
N LYS A 169 -20.53 13.45 13.69
CA LYS A 169 -21.14 13.97 14.93
C LYS A 169 -20.59 13.33 16.22
N SER A 170 -19.75 12.31 16.08
CA SER A 170 -19.30 11.46 17.19
C SER A 170 -17.78 11.43 17.35
N PHE A 171 -16.99 12.12 16.49
CA PHE A 171 -15.53 12.11 16.58
C PHE A 171 -14.99 12.60 17.93
N TRP A 172 -15.67 13.56 18.55
CA TRP A 172 -15.32 14.05 19.88
C TRP A 172 -15.45 12.98 20.99
N LEU A 173 -16.29 11.96 20.80
CA LEU A 173 -16.48 10.82 21.73
C LEU A 173 -15.48 9.69 21.50
N LEU A 174 -14.82 9.63 20.34
CA LEU A 174 -13.93 8.52 20.01
C LEU A 174 -12.56 8.66 20.69
N PRO A 175 -11.99 7.56 21.22
CA PRO A 175 -10.63 7.57 21.75
C PRO A 175 -9.59 7.96 20.70
N ALA A 176 -8.51 8.62 21.12
CA ALA A 176 -7.42 9.06 20.23
C ALA A 176 -6.85 7.92 19.36
N VAL A 177 -6.81 6.69 19.87
CA VAL A 177 -6.30 5.52 19.14
C VAL A 177 -7.18 5.20 17.92
N VAL A 178 -8.51 5.28 18.07
CA VAL A 178 -9.47 5.04 16.98
C VAL A 178 -9.35 6.14 15.93
N LEU A 179 -9.29 7.40 16.36
CA LEU A 179 -9.13 8.55 15.46
C LEU A 179 -7.82 8.46 14.66
N ARG A 180 -6.72 8.06 15.30
CA ARG A 180 -5.43 7.87 14.62
C ARG A 180 -5.49 6.72 13.62
N SER A 181 -6.13 5.61 13.99
CA SER A 181 -6.33 4.48 13.09
C SER A 181 -7.18 4.85 11.87
N THR A 182 -8.21 5.68 12.01
CA THR A 182 -9.00 6.16 10.87
C THR A 182 -8.16 6.99 9.89
N VAL A 183 -7.26 7.83 10.40
CA VAL A 183 -6.34 8.61 9.55
C VAL A 183 -5.29 7.72 8.90
N MET A 184 -4.68 6.82 9.66
CA MET A 184 -3.64 5.92 9.18
C MET A 184 -4.17 4.88 8.19
N HIS A 185 -5.37 4.34 8.36
CA HIS A 185 -5.99 3.43 7.39
C HIS A 185 -6.12 4.06 5.99
N ASN A 186 -6.33 5.37 5.89
CA ASN A 186 -6.38 6.09 4.61
C ASN A 186 -4.98 6.37 4.02
N LEU A 187 -3.92 6.22 4.80
CA LEU A 187 -2.52 6.49 4.41
C LEU A 187 -1.72 5.20 4.20
N ASP A 188 -2.03 4.13 4.94
CA ASP A 188 -1.36 2.81 4.93
C ASP A 188 -1.70 1.98 3.67
N SER A 189 -2.70 2.40 2.88
CA SER A 189 -3.04 1.75 1.61
C SER A 189 -1.98 1.96 0.51
N ILE A 190 -0.91 2.72 0.78
CA ILE A 190 0.10 3.11 -0.21
C ILE A 190 1.48 2.69 0.29
N SER A 191 1.88 1.46 -0.03
CA SER A 191 3.24 0.97 0.20
C SER A 191 4.17 1.48 -0.91
N SER A 192 4.85 2.60 -0.66
CA SER A 192 5.85 3.12 -1.60
C SER A 192 7.24 2.50 -1.34
N ARG A 193 7.87 1.96 -2.39
CA ARG A 193 9.26 1.48 -2.38
C ARG A 193 10.29 2.61 -2.27
N ASP A 194 9.85 3.86 -2.36
CA ASP A 194 10.71 5.03 -2.25
C ASP A 194 10.98 5.39 -0.78
N ARG A 195 12.25 5.38 -0.41
CA ARG A 195 12.71 5.67 0.94
C ARG A 195 12.31 7.07 1.42
N GLU A 196 12.33 8.09 0.57
CA GLU A 196 11.94 9.45 0.97
C GLU A 196 10.43 9.56 1.21
N ILE A 197 9.62 8.81 0.45
CA ILE A 197 8.17 8.71 0.67
C ILE A 197 7.89 7.94 1.96
N ALA A 198 8.55 6.81 2.20
CA ALA A 198 8.44 6.05 3.44
C ALA A 198 8.84 6.88 4.68
N ASP A 199 9.97 7.58 4.61
CA ASP A 199 10.42 8.47 5.70
C ASP A 199 9.43 9.61 5.96
N SER A 200 8.79 10.16 4.91
CA SER A 200 7.75 11.19 5.04
C SER A 200 6.50 10.66 5.76
N MET A 201 6.10 9.41 5.51
CA MET A 201 4.98 8.77 6.19
C MET A 201 5.31 8.51 7.66
N LEU A 202 6.51 8.00 7.97
CA LEU A 202 6.96 7.81 9.35
C LEU A 202 7.00 9.12 10.14
N PHE A 203 7.50 10.20 9.52
CA PHE A 203 7.52 11.53 10.13
C PHE A 203 6.10 12.06 10.43
N LEU A 204 5.16 11.84 9.51
CA LEU A 204 3.77 12.23 9.74
C LEU A 204 3.06 11.36 10.75
N ASN A 205 3.37 10.07 10.82
CA ASN A 205 2.85 9.20 11.87
C ASN A 205 3.33 9.67 13.26
N HIS A 206 4.61 10.02 13.38
CA HIS A 206 5.12 10.65 14.61
C HIS A 206 4.39 11.97 14.94
N SER A 207 4.15 12.82 13.95
CA SER A 207 3.42 14.09 14.12
C SER A 207 1.95 13.86 14.51
N LEU A 208 1.30 12.82 13.99
CA LEU A 208 -0.07 12.45 14.36
C LEU A 208 -0.15 11.99 15.83
N HIS A 209 0.89 11.31 16.32
CA HIS A 209 0.96 10.86 17.71
C HIS A 209 1.19 12.01 18.70
N SER A 210 1.78 13.13 18.28
CA SER A 210 1.95 14.31 19.13
C SER A 210 0.67 15.13 19.31
N LEU A 211 -0.32 14.94 18.43
CA LEU A 211 -1.64 15.59 18.53
C LEU A 211 -2.48 15.01 19.68
N SER A 212 -3.14 15.90 20.41
CA SER A 212 -4.15 15.53 21.40
C SER A 212 -5.42 14.99 20.75
N GLN A 213 -6.24 14.29 21.53
CA GLN A 213 -7.51 13.74 21.05
C GLN A 213 -8.44 14.83 20.49
N GLN A 214 -8.55 15.97 21.19
CA GLN A 214 -9.44 17.06 20.79
C GLN A 214 -8.97 17.75 19.50
N GLN A 215 -7.66 17.96 19.34
CA GLN A 215 -7.09 18.54 18.11
C GLN A 215 -7.30 17.62 16.92
N LEU A 216 -7.16 16.30 17.11
CA LEU A 216 -7.36 15.34 16.02
C LEU A 216 -8.85 15.22 15.66
N ALA A 217 -9.73 15.14 16.67
CA ALA A 217 -11.17 15.08 16.47
C ALA A 217 -11.69 16.33 15.73
N SER A 218 -11.23 17.52 16.13
CA SER A 218 -11.66 18.78 15.49
C SER A 218 -11.24 18.85 14.03
N ARG A 219 -9.99 18.45 13.71
CA ARG A 219 -9.47 18.39 12.34
C ARG A 219 -10.23 17.40 11.47
N LEU A 220 -10.54 16.21 12.00
CA LEU A 220 -11.34 15.19 11.31
C LEU A 220 -12.79 15.67 11.08
N THR A 221 -13.37 16.36 12.05
CA THR A 221 -14.69 16.98 11.89
C THR A 221 -14.69 17.98 10.74
N LEU A 222 -13.69 18.88 10.66
CA LEU A 222 -13.57 19.83 9.55
C LEU A 222 -13.36 19.13 8.19
N ASN A 223 -12.64 18.01 8.16
CA ASN A 223 -12.36 17.25 6.95
C ASN A 223 -13.58 16.49 6.41
N CYS A 224 -14.49 16.07 7.31
CA CYS A 224 -15.67 15.27 6.97
C CYS A 224 -16.98 16.07 7.02
N GLN A 225 -16.94 17.35 7.39
CA GLN A 225 -18.12 18.23 7.34
C GLN A 225 -18.45 18.55 5.88
N ASP A 226 -19.66 18.19 5.45
CA ASP A 226 -20.11 18.39 4.06
C ASP A 226 -20.14 19.87 3.68
N ASP A 227 -19.26 20.27 2.77
CA ASP A 227 -19.14 21.62 2.25
C ASP A 227 -18.38 21.61 0.91
N TYR A 228 -18.67 22.60 0.07
CA TYR A 228 -18.14 22.73 -1.29
C TYR A 228 -17.63 24.15 -1.53
N VAL A 229 -16.37 24.30 -1.96
CA VAL A 229 -15.79 25.61 -2.28
C VAL A 229 -16.43 26.16 -3.54
N GLU A 230 -16.98 27.36 -3.48
CA GLU A 230 -17.57 28.04 -4.63
C GLU A 230 -16.48 28.67 -5.54
N PRO A 231 -16.16 28.12 -6.72
CA PRO A 231 -14.97 28.57 -7.47
C PRO A 231 -15.17 29.94 -8.14
N HIS A 232 -16.42 30.31 -8.44
CA HIS A 232 -16.76 31.59 -9.07
C HIS A 232 -16.34 32.79 -8.21
N LYS A 233 -16.32 32.62 -6.89
CA LYS A 233 -15.88 33.59 -5.88
C LYS A 233 -14.36 33.74 -5.81
N LEU A 234 -13.62 32.76 -6.31
CA LEU A 234 -12.16 32.72 -6.29
C LEU A 234 -11.53 33.23 -7.61
N GLN A 235 -12.35 33.62 -8.58
CA GLN A 235 -11.88 34.16 -9.86
C GLN A 235 -10.97 35.38 -9.64
N GLY A 236 -9.90 35.45 -10.46
CA GLY A 236 -8.88 36.51 -10.39
C GLY A 236 -7.84 36.36 -9.27
N LEU A 237 -7.90 35.31 -8.44
CA LEU A 237 -6.83 34.99 -7.49
C LEU A 237 -5.75 34.16 -8.19
N PRO A 238 -4.45 34.50 -8.07
CA PRO A 238 -3.38 33.64 -8.58
C PRO A 238 -3.33 32.33 -7.80
N VAL A 239 -3.58 31.22 -8.49
CA VAL A 239 -3.56 29.87 -7.90
C VAL A 239 -2.52 29.00 -8.62
N THR A 240 -1.72 28.27 -7.84
CA THR A 240 -0.86 27.19 -8.35
C THR A 240 -1.29 25.86 -7.71
N LEU A 241 -1.49 24.84 -8.54
CA LEU A 241 -1.81 23.48 -8.12
C LEU A 241 -0.55 22.62 -8.21
N ILE A 242 -0.17 21.98 -7.11
CA ILE A 242 0.95 21.03 -7.03
C ILE A 242 0.37 19.66 -6.74
N ASP A 243 0.35 18.80 -7.76
CA ASP A 243 -0.18 17.44 -7.63
C ASP A 243 0.85 16.40 -8.07
N VAL A 244 0.79 15.24 -7.43
CA VAL A 244 1.64 14.09 -7.74
C VAL A 244 0.86 13.06 -8.54
N PHE A 245 1.49 12.43 -9.53
CA PHE A 245 0.87 11.42 -10.39
C PHE A 245 1.03 9.96 -9.93
N ASP A 246 1.65 9.72 -8.77
CA ASP A 246 1.74 8.41 -8.15
C ASP A 246 0.55 8.14 -7.20
N ASP A 247 0.54 6.95 -6.60
CA ASP A 247 -0.45 6.51 -5.62
C ASP A 247 -0.51 7.51 -4.46
N ASN A 248 -1.62 8.24 -4.38
CA ASN A 248 -1.90 9.20 -3.33
C ASN A 248 -3.35 9.03 -2.86
N ALA A 249 -3.65 9.48 -1.64
CA ALA A 249 -4.93 9.29 -0.98
C ALA A 249 -6.10 9.99 -1.69
N LEU A 250 -5.83 10.88 -2.65
CA LEU A 250 -6.82 11.55 -3.48
C LEU A 250 -6.92 10.88 -4.86
N THR A 251 -8.08 10.29 -5.15
CA THR A 251 -8.31 9.68 -6.47
C THR A 251 -8.14 10.69 -7.61
N SER A 252 -7.73 10.20 -8.80
CA SER A 252 -7.60 11.01 -10.02
C SER A 252 -8.85 11.85 -10.33
N ARG A 253 -10.04 11.36 -9.95
CA ARG A 253 -11.31 12.08 -10.09
C ARG A 253 -11.34 13.39 -9.28
N VAL A 254 -10.89 13.38 -8.03
CA VAL A 254 -10.90 14.57 -7.15
C VAL A 254 -9.96 15.66 -7.70
N ARG A 255 -8.82 15.23 -8.24
CA ARG A 255 -7.85 16.11 -8.88
C ARG A 255 -8.42 16.76 -10.14
N GLU A 256 -9.10 15.99 -10.99
CA GLU A 256 -9.77 16.53 -12.19
C GLU A 256 -10.86 17.54 -11.85
N GLU A 257 -11.66 17.30 -10.81
CA GLU A 257 -12.66 18.27 -10.34
C GLU A 257 -12.01 19.58 -9.86
N THR A 258 -10.86 19.47 -9.17
CA THR A 258 -10.08 20.65 -8.76
C THR A 258 -9.57 21.42 -10.00
N TYR A 259 -9.15 20.72 -11.06
CA TYR A 259 -8.74 21.35 -12.33
C TYR A 259 -9.87 22.06 -13.06
N LYS A 260 -11.10 21.53 -12.97
CA LYS A 260 -12.29 22.19 -13.52
C LYS A 260 -12.63 23.47 -12.76
N CYS A 261 -12.41 23.48 -11.44
CA CYS A 261 -12.67 24.65 -10.59
C CYS A 261 -11.67 25.79 -10.83
N TYR A 262 -10.43 25.47 -11.23
CA TYR A 262 -9.38 26.46 -11.50
C TYR A 262 -8.79 26.31 -12.92
N PRO A 263 -9.51 26.75 -13.97
CA PRO A 263 -9.03 26.63 -15.34
C PRO A 263 -7.75 27.44 -15.60
N ASP A 264 -7.61 28.61 -14.98
CA ASP A 264 -6.50 29.54 -15.18
C ASP A 264 -5.31 29.30 -14.22
N ALA A 265 -5.38 28.28 -13.35
CA ALA A 265 -4.31 28.01 -12.39
C ALA A 265 -3.05 27.44 -13.07
N LYS A 266 -1.88 27.84 -12.55
CA LYS A 266 -0.61 27.19 -12.92
C LYS A 266 -0.60 25.77 -12.38
N ARG A 267 -0.16 24.81 -13.17
CA ARG A 267 -0.12 23.40 -12.79
C ARG A 267 1.32 22.91 -12.71
N ALA A 268 1.68 22.41 -11.54
CA ALA A 268 2.96 21.81 -11.24
C ALA A 268 2.73 20.32 -11.00
N HIS A 269 3.25 19.50 -11.91
CA HIS A 269 3.04 18.07 -11.91
C HIS A 269 4.32 17.37 -11.48
N LEU A 270 4.27 16.72 -10.31
CA LEU A 270 5.37 15.94 -9.79
C LEU A 270 5.23 14.49 -10.26
N LYS A 271 6.34 13.91 -10.72
CA LYS A 271 6.35 12.52 -11.22
C LYS A 271 6.10 11.50 -10.11
N SER A 272 6.63 11.78 -8.91
CA SER A 272 6.51 10.96 -7.70
C SER A 272 6.65 11.85 -6.46
N GLY A 273 6.15 11.41 -5.31
CA GLY A 273 6.09 12.19 -4.07
C GLY A 273 5.06 11.71 -3.06
N GLY A 274 4.16 10.80 -3.44
CA GLY A 274 3.14 10.21 -2.59
C GLY A 274 2.20 11.23 -1.95
N ASN A 275 1.71 10.90 -0.76
CA ASN A 275 0.77 11.74 -0.01
C ASN A 275 1.35 13.10 0.40
N PHE A 276 2.67 13.17 0.60
CA PHE A 276 3.34 14.28 1.28
C PHE A 276 4.54 14.82 0.48
N PRO A 277 4.32 15.32 -0.75
CA PRO A 277 5.40 15.77 -1.64
C PRO A 277 6.23 16.92 -1.07
N TYR A 278 5.67 17.73 -0.16
CA TYR A 278 6.42 18.79 0.54
C TYR A 278 7.47 18.25 1.52
N LEU A 279 7.37 16.98 1.92
CA LEU A 279 8.39 16.27 2.69
C LEU A 279 9.26 15.39 1.79
N SER A 280 8.67 14.51 0.98
CA SER A 280 9.41 13.57 0.14
C SER A 280 10.18 14.27 -0.98
N ARG A 281 9.52 15.15 -1.75
CA ARG A 281 10.12 15.94 -2.85
C ARG A 281 10.18 17.43 -2.54
N ALA A 282 10.66 17.75 -1.34
CA ALA A 282 10.71 19.12 -0.84
C ALA A 282 11.45 20.08 -1.78
N SER A 283 12.51 19.63 -2.48
CA SER A 283 13.26 20.44 -3.44
C SER A 283 12.41 20.92 -4.62
N GLU A 284 11.59 20.04 -5.20
CA GLU A 284 10.68 20.35 -6.30
C GLU A 284 9.52 21.23 -5.83
N VAL A 285 8.93 20.93 -4.67
CA VAL A 285 7.86 21.76 -4.09
C VAL A 285 8.38 23.17 -3.78
N ASN A 286 9.57 23.28 -3.19
CA ASN A 286 10.20 24.56 -2.88
C ASN A 286 10.47 25.40 -4.13
N LEU A 287 10.89 24.75 -5.21
CA LEU A 287 11.05 25.39 -6.52
C LEU A 287 9.72 25.96 -7.03
N HIS A 288 8.64 25.18 -6.98
CA HIS A 288 7.33 25.65 -7.40
C HIS A 288 6.78 26.78 -6.52
N LEU A 289 7.00 26.73 -5.21
CA LEU A 289 6.70 27.83 -4.30
C LEU A 289 7.45 29.10 -4.69
N GLN A 290 8.75 28.99 -4.96
CA GLN A 290 9.57 30.12 -5.37
C GLN A 290 9.09 30.74 -6.71
N ILE A 291 8.79 29.90 -7.71
CA ILE A 291 8.24 30.35 -9.01
C ILE A 291 6.89 31.04 -8.84
N HIS A 292 6.05 30.54 -7.92
CA HIS A 292 4.76 31.14 -7.63
C HIS A 292 4.87 32.50 -6.95
N LEU A 293 5.84 32.67 -6.04
CA LEU A 293 6.05 33.92 -5.31
C LEU A 293 6.84 34.98 -6.10
N GLN A 294 7.63 34.55 -7.08
CA GLN A 294 8.48 35.43 -7.90
C GLN A 294 7.74 36.66 -8.50
N PRO A 295 6.51 36.56 -9.03
CA PRO A 295 5.79 37.71 -9.59
C PRO A 295 5.40 38.78 -8.56
N PHE A 296 5.42 38.45 -7.27
CA PHE A 296 5.05 39.38 -6.18
C PHE A 296 6.25 40.12 -5.57
N LEU A 297 7.47 39.72 -5.92
CA LEU A 297 8.69 40.40 -5.48
C LEU A 297 8.69 41.86 -5.99
N ASN A 298 9.17 42.78 -5.15
CA ASN A 298 9.15 44.23 -5.41
C ASN A 298 7.74 44.84 -5.53
N SER A 299 6.73 44.19 -4.98
CA SER A 299 5.37 44.72 -4.86
C SER A 299 4.95 44.89 -3.39
N PRO A 300 3.86 45.62 -3.08
CA PRO A 300 3.31 45.67 -1.73
C PRO A 300 2.87 44.30 -1.18
N LEU A 301 2.79 43.29 -2.04
CA LEU A 301 2.48 41.90 -1.72
C LEU A 301 3.75 41.05 -1.64
N SER A 302 4.95 41.64 -1.58
CA SER A 302 6.19 40.88 -1.51
C SER A 302 6.26 40.06 -0.21
N PRO A 303 6.47 38.73 -0.31
CA PRO A 303 6.74 37.88 0.85
C PRO A 303 8.20 37.88 1.29
N ALA A 304 9.07 38.62 0.59
CA ALA A 304 10.49 38.75 0.90
C ALA A 304 10.89 40.21 1.10
N ASP A 305 12.02 40.40 1.79
CA ASP A 305 12.64 41.72 1.97
C ASP A 305 13.10 42.33 0.63
N ASP A 306 13.09 43.65 0.51
CA ASP A 306 13.46 44.39 -0.70
C ASP A 306 14.96 44.23 -1.06
N SER A 307 15.76 43.65 -0.18
CA SER A 307 17.17 43.33 -0.41
C SER A 307 17.42 42.06 -1.25
N VAL A 308 16.37 41.31 -1.62
CA VAL A 308 16.49 40.06 -2.37
C VAL A 308 16.76 40.36 -3.86
N ASN A 309 18.01 40.14 -4.29
CA ASN A 309 18.45 40.40 -5.65
C ASN A 309 17.81 39.39 -6.64
N PRO A 310 16.95 39.80 -7.60
CA PRO A 310 16.22 38.88 -8.48
C PRO A 310 17.13 37.97 -9.32
N THR A 311 18.34 38.43 -9.62
CA THR A 311 19.37 37.74 -10.42
C THR A 311 20.06 36.60 -9.68
N ALA A 312 20.07 36.59 -8.35
CA ALA A 312 20.61 35.47 -7.56
C ALA A 312 19.66 34.26 -7.55
N CYS A 313 18.34 34.49 -7.57
CA CYS A 313 17.34 33.43 -7.70
C CYS A 313 17.38 32.76 -9.09
N ALA A 314 17.62 33.53 -10.15
CA ALA A 314 17.66 33.03 -11.52
C ALA A 314 18.88 32.14 -11.82
N SER A 315 20.04 32.43 -11.24
CA SER A 315 21.29 31.70 -11.50
C SER A 315 21.41 30.39 -10.72
N ALA A 316 20.78 30.29 -9.53
CA ALA A 316 20.72 29.07 -8.74
C ALA A 316 19.87 27.96 -9.40
N LEU A 317 18.87 28.34 -10.21
CA LEU A 317 17.95 27.44 -10.93
C LEU A 317 18.68 26.59 -11.98
N THR A 318 19.59 27.18 -12.74
CA THR A 318 20.32 26.50 -13.82
C THR A 318 21.42 25.58 -13.27
N ALA A 319 22.09 25.97 -12.19
CA ALA A 319 23.21 25.20 -11.64
C ALA A 319 22.74 23.91 -10.92
N ARG A 320 21.60 23.93 -10.24
CA ARG A 320 21.07 22.75 -9.51
C ARG A 320 20.33 21.75 -10.41
N ALA A 321 19.62 22.22 -11.44
CA ALA A 321 18.97 21.33 -12.42
C ALA A 321 20.00 20.49 -13.21
N ILE A 322 21.17 21.07 -13.52
CA ILE A 322 22.27 20.37 -14.19
C ILE A 322 22.98 19.38 -13.25
N SER A 323 23.09 19.72 -11.96
CA SER A 323 23.67 18.83 -10.94
C SER A 323 22.81 17.59 -10.65
N ALA A 324 21.47 17.73 -10.65
CA ALA A 324 20.55 16.61 -10.43
C ALA A 324 20.55 15.64 -11.63
N ALA A 325 20.57 16.16 -12.86
CA ALA A 325 20.64 15.34 -14.08
C ALA A 325 22.02 14.67 -14.29
N GLY A 326 23.10 15.28 -13.78
CA GLY A 326 24.46 14.75 -13.92
C GLY A 326 24.81 13.62 -12.94
N ALA A 327 24.14 13.55 -11.78
CA ALA A 327 24.43 12.55 -10.75
C ALA A 327 23.86 11.16 -11.08
N GLU A 328 22.72 11.08 -11.77
CA GLU A 328 22.11 9.80 -12.21
C GLU A 328 22.86 9.16 -13.39
N ALA A 329 23.57 9.94 -14.22
CA ALA A 329 24.29 9.42 -15.38
C ALA A 329 25.69 8.85 -15.04
N ALA A 330 26.27 9.20 -13.90
CA ALA A 330 27.66 8.85 -13.56
C ALA A 330 27.83 7.51 -12.82
N ALA A 331 26.75 6.87 -12.35
CA ALA A 331 26.83 5.63 -11.57
C ALA A 331 26.69 4.32 -12.39
N MET A 332 26.54 4.38 -13.72
CA MET A 332 26.26 3.21 -14.58
C MET A 332 27.33 2.87 -15.63
N GLN A 333 28.55 3.41 -15.53
CA GLN A 333 29.64 3.03 -16.43
C GLN A 333 30.96 2.82 -15.69
N GLY A 334 31.31 1.56 -15.43
CA GLY A 334 32.64 1.20 -14.97
C GLY A 334 32.76 -0.25 -14.50
N HIS A 335 32.91 -1.19 -15.45
CA HIS A 335 33.94 -2.25 -15.47
C HIS A 335 33.57 -3.36 -16.47
N HIS A 336 33.95 -3.16 -17.73
CA HIS A 336 34.22 -4.26 -18.66
C HIS A 336 35.68 -4.67 -18.48
N LEU A 337 35.94 -5.93 -18.13
CA LEU A 337 37.22 -6.58 -18.39
C LEU A 337 36.97 -7.89 -19.12
N SER A 338 37.54 -7.94 -20.32
CA SER A 338 37.58 -9.06 -21.25
C SER A 338 38.59 -10.12 -20.79
N GLY A 339 38.24 -11.39 -20.98
CA GLY A 339 39.11 -12.54 -20.78
C GLY A 339 38.67 -13.70 -21.66
N GLN A 340 39.53 -14.07 -22.61
CA GLN A 340 39.40 -15.00 -23.74
C GLN A 340 38.76 -16.38 -23.50
N ALA A 341 38.23 -16.89 -24.62
CA ALA A 341 37.62 -18.19 -24.83
C ALA A 341 38.55 -19.41 -24.68
N GLY A 342 37.97 -20.52 -24.22
CA GLY A 342 38.44 -21.89 -24.40
C GLY A 342 37.23 -22.82 -24.55
N GLY A 343 37.16 -23.53 -25.68
CA GLY A 343 35.99 -24.30 -26.11
C GLY A 343 35.77 -25.62 -25.36
N GLY A 344 34.50 -26.04 -25.32
CA GLY A 344 34.05 -27.34 -24.83
C GLY A 344 32.53 -27.46 -24.92
N GLY A 345 32.03 -28.05 -26.00
CA GLY A 345 30.60 -28.17 -26.31
C GLY A 345 29.85 -29.06 -25.31
N GLY A 346 28.85 -28.46 -24.68
CA GLY A 346 27.77 -29.10 -23.95
C GLY A 346 26.81 -27.99 -23.52
N HIS A 347 25.58 -27.96 -24.03
CA HIS A 347 24.57 -26.98 -23.62
C HIS A 347 24.29 -27.16 -22.11
N LYS A 348 24.99 -26.38 -21.27
CA LYS A 348 24.65 -26.26 -19.85
C LYS A 348 23.29 -25.55 -19.79
N LYS A 349 22.26 -26.24 -19.28
CA LYS A 349 20.97 -25.62 -18.97
C LYS A 349 21.20 -24.45 -18.02
N LYS A 350 20.57 -23.30 -18.29
CA LYS A 350 20.64 -22.12 -17.41
C LYS A 350 20.10 -22.51 -16.03
N GLU A 351 20.77 -22.07 -14.97
CA GLU A 351 20.35 -22.33 -13.58
C GLU A 351 19.28 -21.32 -13.10
N ILE A 352 19.11 -20.23 -13.85
CA ILE A 352 18.15 -19.15 -13.59
C ILE A 352 17.47 -18.76 -14.90
N TYR A 353 16.13 -18.63 -14.87
CA TYR A 353 15.35 -18.08 -15.97
C TYR A 353 14.59 -16.85 -15.48
N LYS A 354 14.55 -15.80 -16.31
CA LYS A 354 13.87 -14.55 -16.00
C LYS A 354 12.84 -14.22 -17.08
N TYR A 355 11.70 -13.71 -16.65
CA TYR A 355 10.64 -13.17 -17.50
C TYR A 355 10.20 -11.82 -16.95
N GLU A 356 10.04 -10.83 -17.83
CA GLU A 356 9.53 -9.51 -17.47
C GLU A 356 8.12 -9.36 -18.05
N ALA A 357 7.14 -9.22 -17.15
CA ALA A 357 5.76 -8.97 -17.52
C ALA A 357 5.56 -7.46 -17.81
N PRO A 358 4.56 -7.08 -18.61
CA PRO A 358 4.32 -5.67 -18.93
C PRO A 358 3.67 -4.88 -17.78
N TRP A 359 3.36 -5.55 -16.66
CA TRP A 359 2.70 -5.02 -15.47
C TRP A 359 3.26 -5.70 -14.21
N PRO A 360 3.03 -5.13 -13.02
CA PRO A 360 3.37 -5.79 -11.77
C PRO A 360 2.66 -7.15 -11.64
N VAL A 361 3.39 -8.18 -11.23
CA VAL A 361 2.85 -9.53 -11.06
C VAL A 361 2.37 -9.69 -9.62
N TYR A 362 1.06 -9.88 -9.44
CA TYR A 362 0.44 -10.06 -8.13
C TYR A 362 0.43 -11.52 -7.69
N SER A 363 0.06 -12.40 -8.62
CA SER A 363 -0.17 -13.81 -8.33
C SER A 363 0.48 -14.71 -9.36
N MET A 364 0.86 -15.92 -8.97
CA MET A 364 1.48 -16.90 -9.84
C MET A 364 1.08 -18.34 -9.53
N ASN A 365 1.18 -19.24 -10.52
CA ASN A 365 1.11 -20.68 -10.27
C ASN A 365 1.82 -21.52 -11.33
N TRP A 366 2.54 -22.55 -10.88
CA TRP A 366 3.18 -23.54 -11.75
C TRP A 366 2.16 -24.50 -12.33
N SER A 367 2.31 -24.81 -13.61
CA SER A 367 1.57 -25.90 -14.20
C SER A 367 2.02 -27.24 -13.60
N VAL A 368 1.04 -28.09 -13.27
CA VAL A 368 1.27 -29.41 -12.66
C VAL A 368 1.53 -30.48 -13.73
N ARG A 369 1.33 -30.14 -15.00
CA ARG A 369 1.46 -31.06 -16.14
C ARG A 369 2.92 -31.42 -16.41
N PRO A 370 3.30 -32.72 -16.41
CA PRO A 370 4.67 -33.15 -16.66
C PRO A 370 5.07 -33.14 -18.15
N ASP A 371 4.10 -33.14 -19.05
CA ASP A 371 4.32 -33.08 -20.52
C ASP A 371 4.63 -31.66 -21.02
N LYS A 372 4.32 -30.64 -20.20
CA LYS A 372 4.65 -29.26 -20.48
C LYS A 372 5.93 -28.92 -19.70
N GLY A 373 6.86 -28.21 -20.34
CA GLY A 373 8.07 -27.70 -19.68
C GLY A 373 7.75 -26.64 -18.62
N PHE A 374 8.70 -25.78 -18.30
CA PHE A 374 8.47 -24.71 -17.31
C PHE A 374 7.37 -23.76 -17.77
N ARG A 375 6.15 -23.99 -17.28
CA ARG A 375 4.95 -23.24 -17.62
C ARG A 375 4.29 -22.71 -16.37
N LEU A 376 3.98 -21.42 -16.38
CA LEU A 376 3.41 -20.69 -15.26
C LEU A 376 2.25 -19.82 -15.74
N ALA A 377 1.28 -19.62 -14.87
CA ALA A 377 0.26 -18.58 -15.00
C ALA A 377 0.63 -17.42 -14.09
N LEU A 378 0.46 -16.18 -14.58
CA LEU A 378 0.75 -14.93 -13.89
C LEU A 378 -0.47 -14.03 -13.93
N GLY A 379 -0.83 -13.45 -12.79
CA GLY A 379 -1.88 -12.43 -12.66
C GLY A 379 -1.28 -11.05 -12.48
N SER A 380 -1.85 -10.06 -13.16
CA SER A 380 -1.47 -8.67 -12.99
C SER A 380 -1.96 -8.08 -11.67
N PHE A 381 -1.26 -7.03 -11.23
CA PHE A 381 -1.80 -6.00 -10.37
C PHE A 381 -1.93 -4.70 -11.18
N VAL A 382 -3.15 -4.40 -11.63
CA VAL A 382 -3.50 -3.10 -12.22
C VAL A 382 -4.69 -2.57 -11.42
N GLU A 383 -4.59 -1.31 -10.97
CA GLU A 383 -5.62 -0.72 -10.11
C GLU A 383 -6.96 -0.50 -10.84
N GLU A 384 -6.89 -0.30 -12.15
CA GLU A 384 -8.06 -0.19 -13.02
C GLU A 384 -8.75 -1.55 -13.25
N TYR A 385 -10.00 -1.52 -13.69
CA TYR A 385 -10.81 -2.70 -14.04
C TYR A 385 -10.37 -3.34 -15.39
N ASN A 386 -9.09 -3.65 -15.54
CA ASN A 386 -8.49 -4.15 -16.78
C ASN A 386 -7.31 -5.10 -16.52
N ASN A 387 -7.37 -5.86 -15.43
CA ASN A 387 -6.34 -6.82 -15.08
C ASN A 387 -6.18 -7.89 -16.17
N LYS A 388 -4.99 -8.49 -16.23
CA LYS A 388 -4.59 -9.46 -17.24
C LYS A 388 -4.06 -10.73 -16.57
N LEU A 389 -4.37 -11.85 -17.19
CA LEU A 389 -3.75 -13.13 -16.91
C LEU A 389 -2.87 -13.54 -18.08
N GLN A 390 -1.67 -14.00 -17.77
CA GLN A 390 -0.69 -14.45 -18.74
C GLN A 390 -0.24 -15.87 -18.46
N ILE A 391 -0.17 -16.68 -19.51
CA ILE A 391 0.51 -17.98 -19.46
C ILE A 391 1.86 -17.81 -20.11
N VAL A 392 2.91 -18.11 -19.35
CA VAL A 392 4.31 -18.05 -19.78
C VAL A 392 4.87 -19.46 -19.82
N ALA A 393 5.64 -19.80 -20.84
CA ALA A 393 6.31 -21.08 -20.92
C ALA A 393 7.74 -20.94 -21.47
N LEU A 394 8.64 -21.82 -21.02
CA LEU A 394 9.99 -21.91 -21.57
C LEU A 394 9.94 -22.30 -23.04
N ASP A 395 10.63 -21.55 -23.87
CA ASP A 395 10.92 -21.90 -25.25
C ASP A 395 12.27 -22.62 -25.29
N ASP A 396 12.26 -23.93 -25.56
CA ASP A 396 13.48 -24.76 -25.58
C ASP A 396 14.46 -24.35 -26.69
N GLU A 397 13.98 -23.74 -27.77
CA GLU A 397 14.84 -23.27 -28.87
C GLU A 397 15.58 -21.98 -28.50
N ARG A 398 14.88 -21.07 -27.81
CA ARG A 398 15.43 -19.76 -27.40
C ARG A 398 16.10 -19.81 -26.02
N GLY A 399 15.78 -20.81 -25.20
CA GLY A 399 16.24 -20.93 -23.82
C GLY A 399 15.76 -19.77 -22.94
N GLU A 400 14.58 -19.24 -23.22
CA GLU A 400 13.97 -18.07 -22.57
C GLU A 400 12.47 -18.30 -22.33
N LEU A 401 11.95 -17.69 -21.26
CA LEU A 401 10.52 -17.72 -20.95
C LEU A 401 9.78 -16.77 -21.90
N THR A 402 8.77 -17.27 -22.60
CA THR A 402 7.98 -16.48 -23.54
C THR A 402 6.50 -16.49 -23.16
N CYS A 403 5.83 -15.35 -23.37
CA CYS A 403 4.38 -15.28 -23.24
C CYS A 403 3.73 -16.14 -24.32
N ARG A 404 2.84 -17.04 -23.89
CA ARG A 404 2.10 -17.95 -24.77
C ARG A 404 0.68 -17.45 -25.00
N SER A 405 -0.03 -17.06 -23.94
CA SER A 405 -1.40 -16.55 -24.00
C SER A 405 -1.60 -15.40 -23.02
N THR A 406 -2.41 -14.41 -23.39
CA THR A 406 -2.84 -13.30 -22.51
C THR A 406 -4.35 -13.16 -22.62
N PHE A 407 -5.05 -13.01 -21.51
CA PHE A 407 -6.50 -12.85 -21.45
C PHE A 407 -6.93 -11.95 -20.29
N ASP A 408 -8.14 -11.41 -20.37
CA ASP A 408 -8.62 -10.37 -19.46
C ASP A 408 -9.19 -10.95 -18.16
N HIS A 409 -8.92 -10.27 -17.06
CA HIS A 409 -9.50 -10.53 -15.75
C HIS A 409 -10.02 -9.21 -15.15
N PRO A 410 -11.23 -9.15 -14.58
CA PRO A 410 -11.80 -7.93 -14.00
C PRO A 410 -10.94 -7.24 -12.93
N TYR A 411 -10.53 -8.00 -11.93
CA TYR A 411 -9.79 -7.54 -10.75
C TYR A 411 -8.44 -8.27 -10.63
N PRO A 412 -7.50 -7.81 -9.79
CA PRO A 412 -6.32 -8.60 -9.46
C PRO A 412 -6.74 -9.96 -8.91
N THR A 413 -6.04 -11.02 -9.33
CA THR A 413 -6.42 -12.39 -8.91
C THR A 413 -5.85 -12.70 -7.54
N THR A 414 -6.72 -12.91 -6.55
CA THR A 414 -6.30 -13.22 -5.17
C THR A 414 -5.56 -14.55 -5.06
N ARG A 415 -5.82 -15.47 -5.99
CA ARG A 415 -5.10 -16.72 -6.17
C ARG A 415 -5.28 -17.25 -7.59
N ILE A 416 -4.29 -18.01 -8.05
CA ILE A 416 -4.30 -18.76 -9.31
C ILE A 416 -3.90 -20.20 -8.99
N MET A 417 -4.57 -21.19 -9.57
CA MET A 417 -4.19 -22.59 -9.41
C MET A 417 -4.52 -23.41 -10.65
N TRP A 418 -3.56 -24.19 -11.13
CA TRP A 418 -3.81 -25.20 -12.16
C TRP A 418 -4.54 -26.40 -11.55
N MET A 419 -5.40 -27.03 -12.35
CA MET A 419 -6.06 -28.26 -11.93
C MET A 419 -5.00 -29.33 -11.58
N PRO A 420 -5.09 -29.97 -10.40
CA PRO A 420 -4.20 -31.06 -10.04
C PRO A 420 -4.31 -32.24 -11.00
N ASP A 421 -3.18 -32.72 -11.53
CA ASP A 421 -3.15 -33.94 -12.36
C ASP A 421 -2.96 -35.17 -11.45
N SER A 422 -4.07 -35.85 -11.14
CA SER A 422 -4.07 -37.03 -10.27
C SER A 422 -3.69 -38.34 -10.99
N LYS A 423 -3.60 -38.36 -12.33
CA LYS A 423 -3.46 -39.60 -13.11
C LYS A 423 -2.43 -39.56 -14.24
N GLY A 424 -1.60 -38.52 -14.32
CA GLY A 424 -0.55 -38.39 -15.36
C GLY A 424 -1.13 -38.52 -16.77
N SER A 425 -2.41 -38.19 -16.94
CA SER A 425 -3.16 -38.51 -18.13
C SER A 425 -3.00 -37.36 -19.11
N ALA A 426 -2.16 -37.54 -20.13
CA ALA A 426 -1.99 -36.60 -21.25
C ALA A 426 -3.30 -36.19 -21.96
N GLY A 427 -4.44 -36.80 -21.61
CA GLY A 427 -5.79 -36.46 -22.07
C GLY A 427 -6.69 -35.70 -21.08
N SER A 428 -6.22 -35.32 -19.88
CA SER A 428 -7.00 -34.42 -19.01
C SER A 428 -7.01 -33.00 -19.57
N ALA A 429 -8.15 -32.31 -19.44
CA ALA A 429 -8.23 -30.93 -19.88
C ALA A 429 -7.27 -30.04 -19.11
N ASP A 430 -6.72 -29.06 -19.80
CA ASP A 430 -5.78 -28.11 -19.22
C ASP A 430 -6.55 -26.95 -18.60
N LEU A 431 -6.94 -27.13 -17.33
CA LEU A 431 -7.78 -26.19 -16.60
C LEU A 431 -6.97 -25.35 -15.62
N LEU A 432 -7.35 -24.09 -15.54
CA LEU A 432 -6.78 -23.07 -14.66
C LEU A 432 -7.92 -22.40 -13.91
N ALA A 433 -7.85 -22.31 -12.59
CA ALA A 433 -8.82 -21.57 -11.79
C ALA A 433 -8.21 -20.27 -11.25
N THR A 434 -9.02 -19.23 -11.16
CA THR A 434 -8.66 -17.93 -10.58
C THR A 434 -9.74 -17.39 -9.67
N SER A 435 -9.34 -16.74 -8.57
CA SER A 435 -10.25 -16.05 -7.65
C SER A 435 -10.10 -14.54 -7.72
N GLY A 436 -11.18 -13.84 -7.39
CA GLY A 436 -11.29 -12.39 -7.30
C GLY A 436 -12.65 -12.03 -6.73
N ASP A 437 -13.49 -11.35 -7.52
CA ASP A 437 -14.93 -11.20 -7.29
C ASP A 437 -15.68 -12.54 -7.33
N TYR A 438 -15.34 -13.39 -8.30
CA TYR A 438 -15.91 -14.72 -8.48
C TYR A 438 -14.81 -15.74 -8.73
N LEU A 439 -15.13 -17.02 -8.52
CA LEU A 439 -14.27 -18.12 -8.93
C LEU A 439 -14.50 -18.42 -10.41
N ARG A 440 -13.43 -18.35 -11.21
CA ARG A 440 -13.46 -18.60 -12.66
C ARG A 440 -12.61 -19.81 -12.98
N VAL A 441 -13.12 -20.67 -13.86
CA VAL A 441 -12.38 -21.80 -14.44
C VAL A 441 -12.17 -21.54 -15.92
N TRP A 442 -10.91 -21.56 -16.32
CA TRP A 442 -10.42 -21.32 -17.67
C TRP A 442 -9.90 -22.63 -18.25
N ARG A 443 -10.06 -22.84 -19.56
CA ARG A 443 -9.45 -23.92 -20.32
C ARG A 443 -8.42 -23.35 -21.27
N VAL A 444 -7.21 -23.91 -21.21
CA VAL A 444 -6.18 -23.69 -22.22
C VAL A 444 -6.47 -24.63 -23.39
N VAL A 445 -6.94 -24.08 -24.51
CA VAL A 445 -7.32 -24.85 -25.71
C VAL A 445 -6.10 -25.12 -26.57
N SER A 446 -5.23 -24.12 -26.68
CA SER A 446 -3.95 -24.19 -27.37
C SER A 446 -2.93 -23.37 -26.58
N ASP A 447 -1.65 -23.44 -26.95
CA ASP A 447 -0.64 -22.62 -26.29
C ASP A 447 -0.93 -21.10 -26.44
N THR A 448 -1.72 -20.69 -27.45
CA THR A 448 -2.07 -19.28 -27.67
C THR A 448 -3.47 -18.88 -27.20
N GLU A 449 -4.39 -19.83 -27.06
CA GLU A 449 -5.80 -19.55 -26.80
C GLU A 449 -6.28 -20.16 -25.48
N THR A 450 -6.77 -19.29 -24.59
CA THR A 450 -7.40 -19.66 -23.32
C THR A 450 -8.84 -19.14 -23.29
N LYS A 451 -9.79 -19.98 -22.87
CA LYS A 451 -11.24 -19.65 -22.84
C LYS A 451 -11.80 -19.80 -21.44
N LEU A 452 -12.72 -18.91 -21.07
CA LEU A 452 -13.52 -19.07 -19.86
C LEU A 452 -14.51 -20.23 -20.06
N GLU A 453 -14.40 -21.27 -19.23
CA GLU A 453 -15.32 -22.42 -19.25
C GLU A 453 -16.48 -22.23 -18.28
N CYS A 454 -16.19 -21.79 -17.05
CA CYS A 454 -17.17 -21.73 -16.00
C CYS A 454 -16.93 -20.52 -15.08
N LEU A 455 -18.01 -19.81 -14.76
CA LEU A 455 -18.06 -18.79 -13.72
C LEU A 455 -18.89 -19.34 -12.57
N LEU A 456 -18.26 -19.54 -11.42
CA LEU A 456 -18.90 -20.03 -10.21
C LEU A 456 -19.35 -18.83 -9.38
N ASN A 457 -20.67 -18.61 -9.36
CA ASN A 457 -21.31 -17.55 -8.60
C ASN A 457 -22.45 -18.14 -7.75
N ASN A 458 -22.45 -17.79 -6.47
CA ASN A 458 -23.40 -18.27 -5.48
C ASN A 458 -24.66 -17.36 -5.42
N ASN A 459 -24.54 -16.11 -5.86
CA ASN A 459 -25.59 -15.12 -5.73
C ASN A 459 -26.13 -14.68 -7.10
N LYS A 460 -27.25 -15.27 -7.52
CA LYS A 460 -27.92 -14.95 -8.80
C LYS A 460 -28.88 -13.76 -8.71
N ASN A 461 -29.14 -13.22 -7.51
CA ASN A 461 -30.22 -12.26 -7.26
C ASN A 461 -29.79 -10.89 -6.69
N SER A 462 -28.50 -10.67 -6.37
CA SER A 462 -28.01 -9.35 -5.99
C SER A 462 -26.73 -8.98 -6.73
N ASP A 463 -26.62 -7.71 -7.10
CA ASP A 463 -25.45 -7.13 -7.78
C ASP A 463 -24.19 -7.03 -6.87
N PHE A 464 -24.28 -7.46 -5.61
CA PHE A 464 -23.20 -7.44 -4.64
C PHE A 464 -22.81 -8.86 -4.20
N CYS A 465 -21.53 -9.20 -4.37
CA CYS A 465 -20.90 -10.42 -3.87
C CYS A 465 -19.66 -10.03 -3.05
N ALA A 466 -19.45 -10.71 -1.92
CA ALA A 466 -18.24 -10.52 -1.14
C ALA A 466 -17.03 -11.09 -1.91
N PRO A 467 -15.90 -10.37 -1.99
CA PRO A 467 -14.71 -10.83 -2.70
C PRO A 467 -14.10 -12.06 -2.04
N LEU A 468 -13.58 -12.96 -2.88
CA LEU A 468 -12.92 -14.18 -2.45
C LEU A 468 -11.47 -13.87 -2.06
N THR A 469 -11.11 -14.20 -0.82
CA THR A 469 -9.76 -13.99 -0.27
C THR A 469 -8.77 -15.03 -0.77
N SER A 470 -9.23 -16.27 -0.98
CA SER A 470 -8.42 -17.39 -1.46
C SER A 470 -9.30 -18.53 -1.95
N PHE A 471 -8.68 -19.53 -2.57
CA PHE A 471 -9.31 -20.81 -2.89
C PHE A 471 -8.27 -21.93 -2.95
N ASP A 472 -8.72 -23.17 -2.84
CA ASP A 472 -7.89 -24.34 -3.03
C ASP A 472 -8.61 -25.42 -3.85
N TRP A 473 -7.82 -26.20 -4.59
CA TRP A 473 -8.32 -27.27 -5.44
C TRP A 473 -8.00 -28.61 -4.81
N ASN A 474 -9.03 -29.44 -4.61
CA ASN A 474 -8.82 -30.75 -4.04
C ASN A 474 -7.95 -31.63 -4.98
N GLU A 475 -6.79 -32.04 -4.48
CA GLU A 475 -5.81 -32.83 -5.24
C GLU A 475 -6.22 -34.30 -5.43
N VAL A 476 -7.13 -34.82 -4.59
CA VAL A 476 -7.65 -36.20 -4.67
C VAL A 476 -8.88 -36.28 -5.57
N ASP A 477 -9.80 -35.32 -5.44
CA ASP A 477 -10.99 -35.20 -6.29
C ASP A 477 -11.00 -33.83 -7.00
N PRO A 478 -10.43 -33.75 -8.22
CA PRO A 478 -10.33 -32.49 -8.98
C PRO A 478 -11.68 -31.89 -9.39
N ASN A 479 -12.82 -32.53 -9.07
CA ASN A 479 -14.12 -31.92 -9.26
C ASN A 479 -14.55 -31.06 -8.06
N ILE A 480 -13.73 -30.96 -7.01
CA ILE A 480 -14.05 -30.21 -5.80
C ILE A 480 -13.10 -29.02 -5.65
N LEU A 481 -13.67 -27.84 -5.46
CA LEU A 481 -12.99 -26.59 -5.17
C LEU A 481 -13.54 -25.99 -3.88
N GLY A 482 -12.70 -25.32 -3.11
CA GLY A 482 -13.09 -24.62 -1.88
C GLY A 482 -12.65 -23.17 -1.94
N THR A 483 -13.53 -22.23 -1.59
CA THR A 483 -13.25 -20.79 -1.59
C THR A 483 -13.47 -20.19 -0.21
N SER A 484 -12.63 -19.25 0.19
CA SER A 484 -12.79 -18.41 1.39
C SER A 484 -13.20 -16.99 1.00
N SER A 485 -13.95 -16.33 1.88
CA SER A 485 -14.50 -14.99 1.64
C SER A 485 -14.38 -14.11 2.89
N ILE A 486 -14.39 -12.80 2.67
CA ILE A 486 -14.46 -11.82 3.76
C ILE A 486 -15.80 -11.87 4.51
N ASP A 487 -16.83 -12.48 3.94
CA ASP A 487 -18.16 -12.62 4.56
C ASP A 487 -18.25 -13.70 5.65
N THR A 488 -17.11 -14.13 6.20
CA THR A 488 -16.96 -15.20 7.21
C THR A 488 -17.22 -16.63 6.69
N THR A 489 -17.55 -16.81 5.41
CA THR A 489 -17.94 -18.11 4.87
C THR A 489 -16.85 -18.83 4.07
N CYS A 490 -16.89 -20.16 4.13
CA CYS A 490 -16.24 -21.04 3.16
C CYS A 490 -17.31 -21.68 2.28
N THR A 491 -17.08 -21.65 0.97
CA THR A 491 -17.98 -22.29 -0.02
C THR A 491 -17.25 -23.42 -0.72
N ILE A 492 -17.87 -24.60 -0.76
CA ILE A 492 -17.37 -25.78 -1.44
C ILE A 492 -18.18 -25.98 -2.72
N TRP A 493 -17.47 -26.06 -3.83
CA TRP A 493 -18.00 -26.14 -5.16
C TRP A 493 -17.81 -27.54 -5.74
N GLY A 494 -18.84 -28.05 -6.41
CA GLY A 494 -18.75 -29.22 -7.26
C GLY A 494 -18.71 -28.81 -8.73
N LEU A 495 -17.73 -29.32 -9.48
CA LEU A 495 -17.62 -29.18 -10.92
C LEU A 495 -18.29 -30.39 -11.61
N GLU A 496 -19.18 -30.11 -12.55
CA GLU A 496 -19.75 -31.15 -13.41
C GLU A 496 -18.96 -31.23 -14.72
N THR A 497 -18.30 -32.36 -14.93
CA THR A 497 -17.63 -32.65 -16.20
C THR A 497 -18.60 -33.28 -17.20
N GLY A 498 -18.66 -32.76 -18.42
CA GLY A 498 -19.48 -33.32 -19.49
C GLY A 498 -19.01 -34.70 -19.97
N GLN A 499 -19.76 -35.33 -20.88
CA GLN A 499 -19.46 -36.66 -21.44
C GLN A 499 -18.10 -36.74 -22.17
N VAL A 500 -17.51 -35.61 -22.54
CA VAL A 500 -16.14 -35.52 -23.02
C VAL A 500 -15.24 -35.22 -21.83
N VAL A 501 -14.40 -36.20 -21.45
CA VAL A 501 -13.46 -36.11 -20.34
C VAL A 501 -12.69 -34.78 -20.43
N GLY A 502 -12.83 -33.96 -19.39
CA GLY A 502 -12.15 -32.67 -19.29
C GLY A 502 -12.97 -31.45 -19.68
N ARG A 503 -14.21 -31.55 -20.16
CA ARG A 503 -15.08 -30.35 -20.30
C ARG A 503 -15.80 -30.02 -19.01
N VAL A 504 -15.56 -28.87 -18.38
CA VAL A 504 -16.37 -28.41 -17.22
C VAL A 504 -17.59 -27.72 -17.79
N VAL A 505 -18.77 -28.29 -17.56
CA VAL A 505 -20.04 -27.81 -18.13
C VAL A 505 -20.71 -26.81 -17.21
N SER A 506 -20.61 -27.03 -15.90
CA SER A 506 -21.20 -26.18 -14.88
C SER A 506 -20.46 -26.38 -13.55
N GLY A 507 -20.62 -25.41 -12.66
CA GLY A 507 -20.23 -25.52 -11.26
C GLY A 507 -21.45 -25.24 -10.40
N HIS A 508 -21.65 -26.02 -9.33
CA HIS A 508 -22.71 -25.83 -8.37
C HIS A 508 -22.14 -25.72 -6.95
N VAL A 509 -22.84 -24.99 -6.09
CA VAL A 509 -22.53 -24.94 -4.66
C VAL A 509 -22.90 -26.28 -4.05
N LYS A 510 -21.91 -27.02 -3.55
CA LYS A 510 -22.12 -28.27 -2.83
C LYS A 510 -22.49 -28.00 -1.38
N THR A 511 -21.82 -27.04 -0.76
CA THR A 511 -22.14 -26.54 0.59
C THR A 511 -21.54 -25.16 0.79
N GLN A 512 -22.15 -24.37 1.67
CA GLN A 512 -21.61 -23.12 2.17
C GLN A 512 -21.80 -23.11 3.68
N LEU A 513 -20.75 -22.72 4.41
CA LEU A 513 -20.76 -22.70 5.87
C LEU A 513 -20.03 -21.48 6.40
N ILE A 514 -20.46 -21.02 7.58
CA ILE A 514 -19.76 -20.00 8.36
C ILE A 514 -18.56 -20.69 9.00
N ALA A 515 -17.36 -20.36 8.54
CA ALA A 515 -16.14 -21.04 8.98
C ALA A 515 -15.57 -20.40 10.23
N HIS A 516 -15.58 -19.06 10.28
CA HIS A 516 -15.02 -18.25 11.36
C HIS A 516 -16.02 -17.20 11.84
N ASP A 517 -15.75 -16.60 12.99
CA ASP A 517 -16.58 -15.51 13.55
C ASP A 517 -16.22 -14.14 12.93
N LYS A 518 -15.17 -14.11 12.09
CA LYS A 518 -14.65 -12.97 11.34
C LYS A 518 -14.23 -13.41 9.93
N GLU A 519 -13.65 -12.50 9.15
CA GLU A 519 -13.19 -12.71 7.78
C GLU A 519 -12.31 -13.96 7.65
N VAL A 520 -12.52 -14.77 6.62
CA VAL A 520 -11.69 -15.95 6.33
C VAL A 520 -10.63 -15.57 5.31
N TYR A 521 -9.35 -15.79 5.61
CA TYR A 521 -8.26 -15.38 4.74
C TYR A 521 -7.71 -16.49 3.84
N ASP A 522 -7.74 -17.73 4.29
CA ASP A 522 -7.27 -18.86 3.49
C ASP A 522 -8.04 -20.15 3.77
N ILE A 523 -8.07 -21.02 2.76
CA ILE A 523 -8.63 -22.37 2.81
C ILE A 523 -7.64 -23.32 2.15
N ALA A 524 -7.46 -24.52 2.71
CA ALA A 524 -6.59 -25.53 2.15
C ALA A 524 -7.10 -26.96 2.41
N PHE A 525 -7.25 -27.76 1.37
CA PHE A 525 -7.61 -29.17 1.47
C PHE A 525 -6.46 -29.98 2.05
N SER A 526 -6.80 -30.84 3.01
CA SER A 526 -5.85 -31.78 3.59
C SER A 526 -5.84 -33.07 2.78
N ARG A 527 -4.70 -33.75 2.71
CA ARG A 527 -4.61 -35.14 2.22
C ARG A 527 -4.90 -36.18 3.32
N GLN A 528 -5.14 -35.74 4.56
CA GLN A 528 -5.42 -36.63 5.69
C GLN A 528 -6.75 -37.39 5.47
N GLY A 529 -6.83 -38.63 5.99
CA GLY A 529 -8.07 -39.42 5.96
C GLY A 529 -8.60 -39.75 4.55
N GLY A 530 -7.72 -39.83 3.55
CA GLY A 530 -8.08 -40.07 2.15
C GLY A 530 -8.27 -38.79 1.31
N GLY A 531 -8.12 -37.61 1.93
CA GLY A 531 -7.93 -36.31 1.26
C GLY A 531 -9.13 -35.72 0.51
N ARG A 532 -10.25 -36.44 0.46
CA ARG A 532 -11.45 -35.98 -0.24
C ARG A 532 -12.31 -35.03 0.59
N ASP A 533 -12.37 -35.26 1.91
CA ASP A 533 -13.41 -34.68 2.76
C ASP A 533 -12.86 -33.71 3.81
N MET A 534 -11.54 -33.54 3.94
CA MET A 534 -10.96 -32.71 5.00
C MET A 534 -10.36 -31.43 4.45
N PHE A 535 -10.65 -30.30 5.09
CA PHE A 535 -9.97 -29.03 4.80
C PHE A 535 -9.76 -28.21 6.08
N ALA A 536 -8.85 -27.25 6.02
CA ALA A 536 -8.62 -26.27 7.07
C ALA A 536 -8.85 -24.85 6.54
N SER A 537 -9.23 -23.95 7.44
CA SER A 537 -9.32 -22.52 7.18
C SER A 537 -8.68 -21.69 8.30
N VAL A 538 -8.27 -20.48 7.95
CA VAL A 538 -7.77 -19.45 8.88
C VAL A 538 -8.52 -18.15 8.66
N GLY A 539 -8.64 -17.36 9.73
CA GLY A 539 -9.35 -16.09 9.67
C GLY A 539 -8.81 -15.02 10.61
N ALA A 540 -9.47 -13.87 10.57
CA ALA A 540 -9.18 -12.70 11.38
C ALA A 540 -9.49 -12.88 12.88
N ASP A 541 -10.11 -13.99 13.25
CA ASP A 541 -10.31 -14.40 14.64
C ASP A 541 -9.04 -15.02 15.26
N GLY A 542 -7.98 -15.23 14.47
CA GLY A 542 -6.70 -15.78 14.93
C GLY A 542 -6.73 -17.28 15.17
N SER A 543 -7.71 -18.00 14.61
CA SER A 543 -7.85 -19.46 14.76
C SER A 543 -7.56 -20.22 13.48
N VAL A 544 -7.07 -21.45 13.62
CA VAL A 544 -7.04 -22.46 12.56
C VAL A 544 -8.12 -23.49 12.87
N ARG A 545 -9.07 -23.64 11.95
CA ARG A 545 -10.20 -24.57 12.09
C ARG A 545 -10.12 -25.66 11.04
N MET A 546 -10.36 -26.91 11.46
CA MET A 546 -10.49 -28.07 10.59
C MET A 546 -11.95 -28.48 10.44
N PHE A 547 -12.31 -28.88 9.23
CA PHE A 547 -13.66 -29.26 8.83
C PHE A 547 -13.63 -30.62 8.12
N ASP A 548 -14.63 -31.45 8.40
CA ASP A 548 -14.94 -32.66 7.64
C ASP A 548 -16.22 -32.41 6.82
N LEU A 549 -16.15 -32.49 5.50
CA LEU A 549 -17.26 -32.31 4.57
C LEU A 549 -18.44 -33.26 4.84
N ARG A 550 -18.21 -34.37 5.54
CA ARG A 550 -19.24 -35.33 5.93
C ARG A 550 -19.95 -34.92 7.23
N HIS A 551 -19.32 -34.07 8.05
CA HIS A 551 -19.79 -33.66 9.38
C HIS A 551 -19.57 -32.15 9.61
N LEU A 552 -20.17 -31.33 8.77
CA LEU A 552 -20.00 -29.86 8.79
C LEU A 552 -20.65 -29.17 9.99
N GLU A 553 -21.43 -29.88 10.80
CA GLU A 553 -22.03 -29.38 12.05
C GLU A 553 -20.98 -29.14 13.14
N HIS A 554 -19.79 -29.75 13.01
CA HIS A 554 -18.72 -29.64 13.97
C HIS A 554 -17.41 -29.24 13.27
N SER A 555 -16.89 -28.08 13.64
CA SER A 555 -15.51 -27.68 13.32
C SER A 555 -14.61 -27.95 14.51
N THR A 556 -13.35 -28.30 14.25
CA THR A 556 -12.34 -28.50 15.29
C THR A 556 -11.33 -27.36 15.23
N ILE A 557 -11.23 -26.57 16.30
CA ILE A 557 -10.16 -25.58 16.44
C ILE A 557 -8.88 -26.34 16.78
N ILE A 558 -7.89 -26.33 15.88
CA ILE A 558 -6.61 -27.04 16.06
C ILE A 558 -5.49 -26.13 16.58
N TYR A 559 -5.66 -24.82 16.40
CA TYR A 559 -4.78 -23.80 16.93
C TYR A 559 -5.54 -22.48 17.08
N GLU A 560 -5.19 -21.72 18.11
CA GLU A 560 -5.65 -20.36 18.32
C GLU A 560 -4.46 -19.54 18.81
N ASP A 561 -4.25 -18.38 18.20
CA ASP A 561 -3.14 -17.52 18.59
C ASP A 561 -3.41 -16.90 19.98
N PRO A 562 -2.45 -16.94 20.93
CA PRO A 562 -2.66 -16.38 22.27
C PRO A 562 -2.95 -14.87 22.28
N GLY A 563 -2.49 -14.13 21.27
CA GLY A 563 -2.77 -12.71 21.10
C GLY A 563 -4.05 -12.44 20.31
N HIS A 564 -4.72 -13.48 19.82
CA HIS A 564 -5.79 -13.41 18.81
C HIS A 564 -5.39 -12.57 17.59
N SER A 565 -4.10 -12.61 17.22
CA SER A 565 -3.61 -11.97 16.02
C SER A 565 -4.14 -12.70 14.77
N PRO A 566 -4.58 -11.99 13.73
CA PRO A 566 -5.12 -12.61 12.52
C PRO A 566 -4.16 -13.60 11.86
N LEU A 567 -4.63 -14.77 11.42
CA LEU A 567 -3.82 -15.78 10.72
C LEU A 567 -4.05 -15.72 9.21
N LEU A 568 -3.00 -15.60 8.41
CA LEU A 568 -3.14 -15.14 7.02
C LEU A 568 -3.14 -16.26 5.96
N ARG A 569 -2.34 -17.32 6.11
CA ARG A 569 -2.19 -18.39 5.10
C ARG A 569 -2.05 -19.77 5.71
N LEU A 570 -2.36 -20.78 4.90
CA LEU A 570 -2.20 -22.20 5.22
C LEU A 570 -1.36 -22.93 4.18
N ALA A 571 -0.45 -23.79 4.65
CA ALA A 571 0.32 -24.69 3.78
C ALA A 571 0.47 -26.07 4.41
N TRP A 572 -0.17 -27.08 3.80
CA TRP A 572 0.00 -28.49 4.17
C TRP A 572 1.33 -29.04 3.70
N ASN A 573 1.99 -29.84 4.53
CA ASN A 573 3.13 -30.62 4.10
C ASN A 573 2.68 -31.71 3.12
N ARG A 574 3.25 -31.71 1.91
CA ARG A 574 2.91 -32.68 0.86
C ARG A 574 3.44 -34.09 1.09
N GLN A 575 4.46 -34.28 1.93
CA GLN A 575 5.02 -35.59 2.27
C GLN A 575 4.33 -36.21 3.49
N ASP A 576 4.07 -35.40 4.53
CA ASP A 576 3.39 -35.85 5.73
C ASP A 576 2.14 -35.00 5.99
N PRO A 577 0.93 -35.52 5.73
CA PRO A 577 -0.31 -34.75 5.83
C PRO A 577 -0.69 -34.37 7.27
N ASN A 578 0.08 -34.79 8.28
CA ASN A 578 -0.15 -34.39 9.66
C ASN A 578 0.43 -33.01 10.00
N TYR A 579 1.32 -32.47 9.16
CA TYR A 579 1.92 -31.15 9.39
C TYR A 579 1.26 -30.06 8.56
N LEU A 580 0.99 -28.94 9.23
CA LEU A 580 0.38 -27.75 8.66
C LEU A 580 1.16 -26.52 9.11
N ALA A 581 1.48 -25.61 8.19
CA ALA A 581 2.11 -24.33 8.51
C ALA A 581 1.13 -23.16 8.36
N THR A 582 1.24 -22.18 9.26
CA THR A 582 0.52 -20.90 9.23
C THR A 582 1.39 -19.78 9.82
N PHE A 583 0.96 -18.53 9.70
CA PHE A 583 1.60 -17.39 10.34
C PHE A 583 0.57 -16.31 10.70
N ALA A 584 0.88 -15.57 11.76
CA ALA A 584 0.08 -14.44 12.20
C ALA A 584 0.50 -13.14 11.49
N MET A 585 -0.45 -12.21 11.35
CA MET A 585 -0.20 -10.85 10.87
C MET A 585 0.87 -10.18 11.74
N ASP A 586 1.83 -9.51 11.10
CA ASP A 586 2.97 -8.81 11.70
C ASP A 586 3.92 -9.70 12.55
N ALA A 587 3.75 -11.03 12.53
CA ALA A 587 4.65 -11.94 13.21
C ALA A 587 5.84 -12.28 12.34
N SER A 588 7.05 -12.31 12.91
CA SER A 588 8.25 -12.85 12.27
C SER A 588 8.38 -14.37 12.39
N GLU A 589 7.36 -15.07 12.89
CA GLU A 589 7.41 -16.50 13.15
C GLU A 589 6.50 -17.30 12.22
N VAL A 590 6.99 -18.45 11.74
CA VAL A 590 6.15 -19.46 11.10
C VAL A 590 5.75 -20.49 12.14
N ILE A 591 4.45 -20.71 12.25
CA ILE A 591 3.85 -21.67 13.15
C ILE A 591 3.63 -22.96 12.38
N VAL A 592 4.23 -24.05 12.81
CA VAL A 592 3.99 -25.40 12.28
C VAL A 592 3.24 -26.20 13.33
N LEU A 593 2.15 -26.82 12.91
CA LEU A 593 1.23 -27.59 13.73
C LEU A 593 1.30 -29.05 13.33
N ASP A 594 1.35 -29.95 14.31
CA ASP A 594 1.04 -31.36 14.12
C ASP A 594 -0.43 -31.58 14.46
N THR A 595 -1.26 -31.92 13.48
CA THR A 595 -2.72 -32.08 13.66
C THR A 595 -3.09 -33.24 14.58
N ARG A 596 -2.15 -34.15 14.87
CA ARG A 596 -2.35 -35.25 15.82
C ARG A 596 -2.19 -34.82 17.28
N VAL A 597 -1.50 -33.70 17.51
CA VAL A 597 -1.26 -33.12 18.84
C VAL A 597 -1.66 -31.63 18.81
N PRO A 598 -2.97 -31.34 18.72
CA PRO A 598 -3.47 -29.96 18.61
C PRO A 598 -3.02 -29.11 19.83
N CYS A 599 -3.00 -27.79 19.64
CA CYS A 599 -2.58 -26.81 20.65
C CYS A 599 -1.09 -26.83 21.06
N THR A 600 -0.25 -27.66 20.45
CA THR A 600 1.21 -27.66 20.71
C THR A 600 1.97 -27.21 19.44
N PRO A 601 2.03 -25.90 19.16
CA PRO A 601 2.72 -25.40 17.98
C PRO A 601 4.23 -25.59 18.09
N TRP A 602 4.86 -26.03 17.01
CA TRP A 602 6.29 -25.84 16.80
C TRP A 602 6.50 -24.51 16.09
N ARG A 603 7.27 -23.61 16.72
CA ARG A 603 7.58 -22.30 16.15
C ARG A 603 8.94 -22.36 15.50
N ALA A 604 8.99 -22.12 14.20
CA ALA A 604 10.23 -21.74 13.54
C ALA A 604 10.30 -20.22 13.60
N SER A 605 11.42 -19.69 14.08
CA SER A 605 11.70 -18.25 14.12
C SER A 605 12.61 -17.90 12.93
N PRO A 606 12.07 -17.68 11.73
CA PRO A 606 12.80 -16.94 10.73
C PRO A 606 13.01 -15.53 11.25
N THR A 607 14.15 -14.92 10.94
CA THR A 607 14.52 -13.59 11.41
C THR A 607 13.65 -12.45 10.84
N THR A 608 12.55 -12.75 10.13
CA THR A 608 11.83 -11.83 9.23
C THR A 608 10.37 -12.25 8.99
N GLU A 609 9.53 -11.34 8.48
CA GLU A 609 8.11 -11.58 8.12
C GLU A 609 7.94 -12.79 7.16
N PRO A 610 6.95 -13.67 7.36
CA PRO A 610 6.74 -14.87 6.56
C PRO A 610 5.67 -14.70 5.47
N ALA A 611 5.90 -15.22 4.26
CA ALA A 611 4.84 -15.52 3.30
C ALA A 611 4.86 -17.02 2.95
N LEU A 612 3.81 -17.75 3.32
CA LEU A 612 3.67 -19.19 3.06
C LEU A 612 3.00 -19.45 1.72
N THR A 613 3.72 -20.11 0.81
CA THR A 613 3.21 -20.46 -0.52
C THR A 613 3.73 -21.83 -0.97
N GLY A 614 3.05 -22.88 -0.49
CA GLY A 614 3.28 -24.27 -0.89
C GLY A 614 4.51 -24.92 -0.22
N TRP A 615 4.34 -26.17 0.22
CA TRP A 615 5.37 -26.96 0.90
C TRP A 615 5.71 -28.21 0.06
N PRO A 616 6.90 -28.29 -0.57
CA PRO A 616 7.26 -29.36 -1.50
C PRO A 616 7.73 -30.66 -0.81
N GLY A 617 7.60 -30.77 0.52
CA GLY A 617 8.03 -31.95 1.28
C GLY A 617 9.31 -31.75 2.08
N ARG A 618 10.48 -32.18 1.56
CA ARG A 618 11.76 -32.30 2.29
C ARG A 618 12.33 -30.99 2.87
N HIS A 619 11.85 -29.83 2.43
CA HIS A 619 12.28 -28.49 2.83
C HIS A 619 11.11 -27.72 3.45
N THR A 620 11.33 -26.69 4.26
CA THR A 620 10.23 -25.82 4.75
C THR A 620 9.40 -25.25 3.59
N PRO A 621 8.16 -24.83 3.84
CA PRO A 621 7.59 -23.78 3.00
C PRO A 621 8.57 -22.59 2.95
N PRO A 622 8.73 -21.93 1.80
CA PRO A 622 9.63 -20.79 1.70
C PRO A 622 9.13 -19.72 2.68
N VAL A 623 10.05 -19.11 3.42
CA VAL A 623 9.76 -17.95 4.26
C VAL A 623 10.37 -16.74 3.59
N THR A 624 9.58 -15.71 3.36
CA THR A 624 9.99 -14.59 2.51
C THR A 624 9.91 -13.28 3.28
N SER A 625 11.06 -12.69 3.57
CA SER A 625 11.15 -11.28 3.96
C SER A 625 10.93 -10.39 2.74
N ALA A 626 10.50 -9.14 2.97
CA ALA A 626 10.32 -8.10 1.94
C ALA A 626 11.24 -8.21 0.70
N LEU A 627 12.55 -8.39 0.84
CA LEU A 627 13.50 -8.55 -0.28
C LEU A 627 14.22 -9.91 -0.36
N GLN A 628 13.96 -10.84 0.57
CA GLN A 628 14.73 -12.08 0.70
C GLN A 628 13.84 -13.32 0.82
N ALA A 629 14.12 -14.34 0.01
CA ALA A 629 13.55 -15.67 0.14
C ALA A 629 14.52 -16.57 0.92
N LEU A 630 14.10 -17.06 2.08
CA LEU A 630 14.85 -17.98 2.93
C LEU A 630 14.28 -19.40 2.82
N ILE A 631 15.16 -20.37 2.57
CA ILE A 631 14.83 -21.80 2.48
C ILE A 631 15.47 -22.52 3.65
N TRP A 632 14.69 -23.30 4.40
CA TRP A 632 15.14 -23.98 5.61
C TRP A 632 14.99 -25.51 5.46
N ASP A 633 15.82 -26.28 6.16
CA ASP A 633 15.71 -27.75 6.24
C ASP A 633 14.96 -28.14 7.51
N LEU A 634 13.94 -28.98 7.42
CA LEU A 634 13.22 -29.50 8.59
C LEU A 634 13.56 -30.95 8.91
N GLN A 635 14.52 -31.57 8.22
CA GLN A 635 14.88 -32.97 8.48
C GLN A 635 15.34 -33.25 9.92
N GLN A 636 15.74 -32.21 10.68
CA GLN A 636 16.20 -32.34 12.07
C GLN A 636 15.16 -31.95 13.13
N MET A 637 13.88 -31.86 12.78
CA MET A 637 12.78 -31.75 13.76
C MET A 637 12.90 -32.87 14.83
N PRO A 638 12.86 -32.55 16.14
CA PRO A 638 12.39 -31.31 16.78
C PRO A 638 13.50 -30.32 17.20
N ARG A 639 14.75 -30.46 16.74
CA ARG A 639 15.81 -29.49 17.06
C ARG A 639 15.59 -28.20 16.29
N ALA A 640 15.74 -27.06 16.97
CA ALA A 640 15.72 -25.75 16.34
C ALA A 640 16.85 -25.67 15.31
N VAL A 641 16.50 -25.34 14.07
CA VAL A 641 17.48 -25.06 13.01
C VAL A 641 17.73 -23.56 13.05
N GLU A 642 18.93 -23.15 13.42
CA GLU A 642 19.28 -21.74 13.64
C GLU A 642 19.59 -20.99 12.33
N ASP A 643 20.04 -21.71 11.29
CA ASP A 643 20.48 -21.10 10.03
C ASP A 643 19.68 -21.58 8.79
N PRO A 644 19.29 -20.69 7.86
CA PRO A 644 18.69 -21.08 6.59
C PRO A 644 19.71 -21.80 5.69
N ILE A 645 19.25 -22.77 4.88
CA ILE A 645 20.10 -23.48 3.90
C ILE A 645 20.50 -22.54 2.76
N LEU A 646 19.55 -21.73 2.30
CA LEU A 646 19.72 -20.86 1.14
C LEU A 646 18.97 -19.55 1.36
N ALA A 647 19.64 -18.45 1.03
CA ALA A 647 19.07 -17.11 1.02
C ALA A 647 19.20 -16.52 -0.38
N TYR A 648 18.06 -16.19 -0.99
CA TYR A 648 18.00 -15.49 -2.27
C TYR A 648 17.53 -14.06 -2.03
N THR A 649 18.25 -13.07 -2.54
CA THR A 649 17.89 -11.65 -2.46
C THR A 649 17.31 -11.19 -3.79
N ALA A 650 16.03 -10.86 -3.80
CA ALA A 650 15.33 -10.32 -4.97
C ALA A 650 15.71 -8.85 -5.20
N ALA A 651 15.58 -8.36 -6.44
CA ALA A 651 15.85 -6.97 -6.78
C ALA A 651 14.71 -5.99 -6.39
N GLY A 652 13.62 -6.50 -5.81
CA GLY A 652 12.47 -5.72 -5.34
C GLY A 652 11.61 -6.59 -4.44
N GLU A 653 10.51 -6.03 -3.92
CA GLU A 653 9.72 -6.79 -2.94
C GLU A 653 9.07 -8.01 -3.55
N ILE A 654 9.18 -9.12 -2.84
CA ILE A 654 8.65 -10.41 -3.27
C ILE A 654 7.14 -10.44 -3.03
N ASN A 655 6.39 -10.48 -4.11
CA ASN A 655 4.92 -10.52 -4.07
C ASN A 655 4.41 -11.95 -3.86
N GLN A 656 5.04 -12.91 -4.52
CA GLN A 656 4.68 -14.33 -4.39
C GLN A 656 5.88 -15.23 -4.63
N ILE A 657 5.94 -16.34 -3.91
CA ILE A 657 6.85 -17.46 -4.18
C ILE A 657 6.01 -18.72 -4.45
N GLN A 658 6.54 -19.69 -5.19
CA GLN A 658 5.94 -21.02 -5.22
C GLN A 658 6.92 -22.08 -5.71
N TRP A 659 6.91 -23.23 -5.05
CA TRP A 659 7.59 -24.42 -5.53
C TRP A 659 6.85 -25.09 -6.69
N SER A 660 7.60 -25.55 -7.69
CA SER A 660 7.05 -26.37 -8.76
C SER A 660 6.69 -27.76 -8.23
N SER A 661 5.46 -28.21 -8.45
CA SER A 661 5.04 -29.58 -8.15
C SER A 661 5.48 -30.59 -9.21
N ALA A 662 5.66 -30.14 -10.45
CA ALA A 662 6.09 -31.00 -11.57
C ALA A 662 7.62 -31.10 -11.66
N HIS A 663 8.34 -30.03 -11.31
CA HIS A 663 9.79 -29.95 -11.40
C HIS A 663 10.42 -29.76 -10.01
N ASN A 664 10.62 -30.89 -9.30
CA ASN A 664 11.26 -30.89 -7.99
C ASN A 664 12.63 -30.19 -8.04
N GLY A 665 12.88 -29.28 -7.10
CA GLY A 665 14.11 -28.47 -7.06
C GLY A 665 14.03 -27.15 -7.85
N TRP A 666 12.85 -26.75 -8.31
CA TRP A 666 12.63 -25.43 -8.91
C TRP A 666 11.64 -24.60 -8.12
N ILE A 667 12.00 -23.34 -7.91
CA ILE A 667 11.19 -22.34 -7.23
C ILE A 667 10.93 -21.16 -8.17
N GLY A 668 9.71 -20.66 -8.17
CA GLY A 668 9.32 -19.44 -8.87
C GLY A 668 9.18 -18.31 -7.86
N ILE A 669 9.73 -17.14 -8.18
CA ILE A 669 9.71 -15.94 -7.34
C ILE A 669 9.24 -14.77 -8.21
N CYS A 670 8.19 -14.09 -7.76
CA CYS A 670 7.67 -12.89 -8.40
C CYS A 670 7.98 -11.66 -7.55
N TYR A 671 8.54 -10.63 -8.17
CA TYR A 671 8.79 -9.34 -7.54
C TYR A 671 8.64 -8.20 -8.56
N GLY A 672 7.89 -7.14 -8.20
CA GLY A 672 7.58 -6.06 -9.14
C GLY A 672 6.93 -6.60 -10.41
N ASN A 673 7.53 -6.35 -11.58
CA ASN A 673 7.09 -6.86 -12.89
C ASN A 673 7.87 -8.12 -13.35
N CYS A 674 8.74 -8.68 -12.51
CA CYS A 674 9.63 -9.78 -12.86
C CYS A 674 9.15 -11.11 -12.27
N LEU A 675 9.27 -12.18 -13.08
CA LEU A 675 9.25 -13.57 -12.65
C LEU A 675 10.66 -14.14 -12.80
N GLU A 676 11.21 -14.69 -11.72
CA GLU A 676 12.44 -15.47 -11.73
C GLU A 676 12.17 -16.91 -11.33
N ILE A 677 12.77 -17.83 -12.07
CA ILE A 677 12.72 -19.27 -11.82
C ILE A 677 14.14 -19.71 -11.49
N LEU A 678 14.31 -20.29 -10.31
CA LEU A 678 15.60 -20.64 -9.73
C LEU A 678 15.64 -22.13 -9.45
N ARG A 679 16.80 -22.74 -9.69
CA ARG A 679 17.09 -24.10 -9.24
C ARG A 679 17.65 -24.07 -7.83
N VAL A 680 17.12 -24.93 -6.96
CA VAL A 680 17.54 -25.11 -5.55
C VAL A 680 18.08 -26.51 -5.35
#